data_AF-A0A2H3JP22-F1
#
_entry.id   AF-A0A2H3JP22-F1
#
_cell.length_a   1.000
_cell.length_b   1.000
_cell.length_c   1.000
_cell.angle_alpha   90.00
_cell.angle_beta   90.00
_cell.angle_gamma   90.00
#
_symmetry.space_group_name_H-M   'P 1'
#
loop_
_entity.id
_entity.type
_entity.pdbx_description
1 polymer ?
#
loop_
_entity_poly.entity_id
_entity_poly.type
_entity_poly.pdbx_seq_one_letter_code
_entity_poly.pdbx_strand_id
1 'polypeptide(L)'
;MSISAPGGDAKGLDTEAFYDFLKGRGSGIITVPADRWNADAYHGTAPGKICTTKGGYIPEFSWGDLQEFGITPVEAAQLATTQLVLLHQSFNALQRSGVDYRGTDTGVYVGCAGGGPPFEPDITQAGAYYMTGTSLSITANRINYVFDLLGPSLPVDTACSSSLTAMHLAVQAIRNGECDQAVVAGVNYIVTPLETASFSQLGVLSADGISKSFDDGGNGYARGDVASAVVIKRHDLAVRDKDRILATLVGSALTSCGSLMGSLTTPSPEAQTEAIRRAYRDAGLSPHQADFVELHGTGTVVGDSLEANAAGAVFSENRGGRELIIGSVKSNVGHGEMGAYMSSLVKVVMMLERKKVLPNGYFETPSHRIEFEKFKLRVPIAVEELVAFDSKQGIIASISSFGFGGSCGHTVLHEHEPRPVHPDHETLKKGPFLFAFGALSPRAVQSLIQTYKEQYASIPPLALCEHLGGRARQMLWRTYAVGDSLANATFFDPVLVGKRPNPLIFCFSGQGPQHWQQGRDLMAMYSVFRESIHACDRVYEEYTGKSFLEKTGLFIADAPESTTLAKSLSWPAEIISVAIAFFQIAMNDLLVSLGIKPDAIVGHSIGETAVLYASGAMPRDMAVKIATARGRALSKVDNIGGAMVAISGCDADDVRDYIEAASALSELSEEESAKLYMAAFNSPTDIGVSGSELLVDLLTKHIETWVDGVVARKLRVSTAVHSPYVDPCEASYRAELAAIFSQYEGPFIPTIPTMSTVTAEMKADEYTIDYLWRNLRQPVLFSAAIPKIVNEYGTNTTFVEISPHPVLGQYIKKMGALDSLPTGMRP
;
A
#
# COMPACT_ATOMS: atom_id res chain seq x y z
N MET A 1 -5.02 -4.97 12.70
CA MET A 1 -5.19 -5.13 14.16
C MET A 1 -4.32 -6.26 14.68
N SER A 2 -3.86 -6.15 15.94
CA SER A 2 -3.12 -7.17 16.69
C SER A 2 -3.56 -7.16 18.15
N ILE A 3 -3.56 -8.32 18.80
CA ILE A 3 -3.88 -8.48 20.22
C ILE A 3 -3.03 -9.59 20.84
N SER A 4 -2.71 -9.44 22.11
CA SER A 4 -2.29 -10.48 23.04
C SER A 4 -3.28 -10.49 24.21
N ALA A 5 -4.01 -11.59 24.38
CA ALA A 5 -5.04 -11.75 25.41
C ALA A 5 -4.84 -13.05 26.21
N PRO A 6 -5.32 -13.12 27.47
CA PRO A 6 -5.28 -14.34 28.28
C PRO A 6 -5.96 -15.53 27.61
N GLY A 7 -5.29 -16.70 27.63
CA GLY A 7 -5.81 -17.93 27.02
C GLY A 7 -5.97 -19.11 27.97
N GLY A 8 -5.60 -18.96 29.25
CA GLY A 8 -5.59 -20.06 30.21
C GLY A 8 -4.25 -20.79 30.31
N ASP A 9 -3.30 -20.42 29.45
CA ASP A 9 -2.00 -21.09 29.28
C ASP A 9 -0.84 -20.10 29.49
N ALA A 10 0.40 -20.59 29.34
CA ALA A 10 1.61 -19.79 29.54
C ALA A 10 1.75 -18.60 28.56
N LYS A 11 1.24 -18.73 27.33
CA LYS A 11 1.38 -17.72 26.27
C LYS A 11 0.07 -16.99 26.02
N GLY A 12 0.16 -15.70 25.70
CA GLY A 12 -1.00 -14.92 25.27
C GLY A 12 -1.51 -15.35 23.89
N LEU A 13 -2.82 -15.29 23.69
CA LEU A 13 -3.50 -15.56 22.42
C LEU A 13 -3.19 -14.43 21.43
N ASP A 14 -2.74 -14.80 20.22
CA ASP A 14 -2.70 -13.86 19.10
C ASP A 14 -4.11 -13.61 18.52
N THR A 15 -4.22 -12.79 17.46
CA THR A 15 -5.52 -12.41 16.88
C THR A 15 -6.34 -13.60 16.39
N GLU A 16 -5.73 -14.59 15.75
CA GLU A 16 -6.46 -15.74 15.21
C GLU A 16 -6.81 -16.73 16.33
N ALA A 17 -5.86 -17.00 17.22
CA ALA A 17 -6.08 -17.84 18.39
C ALA A 17 -7.16 -17.25 19.31
N PHE A 18 -7.22 -15.93 19.45
CA PHE A 18 -8.25 -15.24 20.22
C PHE A 18 -9.64 -15.48 19.64
N TYR A 19 -9.82 -15.42 18.31
CA TYR A 19 -11.11 -15.73 17.69
C TYR A 19 -11.57 -17.16 17.97
N ASP A 20 -10.68 -18.14 17.77
CA ASP A 20 -11.01 -19.55 17.96
C ASP A 20 -11.28 -19.88 19.44
N PHE A 21 -10.55 -19.22 20.35
CA PHE A 21 -10.80 -19.29 21.78
C PHE A 21 -12.20 -18.78 22.17
N LEU A 22 -12.61 -17.63 21.62
CA LEU A 22 -13.93 -17.06 21.88
C LEU A 22 -15.07 -17.95 21.33
N LYS A 23 -14.89 -18.55 20.15
CA LYS A 23 -15.85 -19.52 19.59
C LYS A 23 -16.12 -20.69 20.54
N GLY A 24 -15.08 -21.16 21.23
CA GLY A 24 -15.17 -22.28 22.17
C GLY A 24 -15.65 -21.92 23.57
N ARG A 25 -16.09 -20.67 23.82
CA ARG A 25 -16.36 -20.15 25.18
C ARG A 25 -15.17 -20.33 26.13
N GLY A 26 -13.95 -20.17 25.63
CA GLY A 26 -12.73 -20.31 26.43
C GLY A 26 -12.71 -19.36 27.63
N SER A 27 -12.07 -19.80 28.72
CA SER A 27 -11.83 -19.03 29.95
C SER A 27 -10.34 -18.86 30.18
N GLY A 28 -9.87 -17.61 30.14
CA GLY A 28 -8.47 -17.24 30.29
C GLY A 28 -8.03 -17.06 31.74
N ILE A 29 -8.89 -17.45 32.69
CA ILE A 29 -8.70 -17.23 34.11
C ILE A 29 -7.80 -18.30 34.70
N ILE A 30 -6.66 -17.87 35.24
CA ILE A 30 -5.67 -18.72 35.92
C ILE A 30 -5.35 -18.18 37.31
N THR A 31 -4.68 -18.98 38.12
CA THR A 31 -4.07 -18.50 39.37
C THR A 31 -3.01 -17.45 39.04
N VAL A 32 -2.83 -16.44 39.90
CA VAL A 32 -1.76 -15.44 39.74
C VAL A 32 -0.42 -16.15 39.45
N PRO A 33 0.25 -15.81 38.34
CA PRO A 33 1.54 -16.41 37.99
C PRO A 33 2.60 -16.18 39.08
N ALA A 34 3.44 -17.19 39.31
CA ALA A 34 4.44 -17.17 40.38
C ALA A 34 5.53 -16.10 40.19
N ASP A 35 5.72 -15.61 38.97
CA ASP A 35 6.63 -14.52 38.61
C ASP A 35 6.03 -13.12 38.82
N ARG A 36 4.76 -13.01 39.21
CA ARG A 36 4.12 -11.74 39.62
C ARG A 36 4.23 -11.56 41.13
N TRP A 37 3.53 -12.39 41.90
CA TRP A 37 3.62 -12.47 43.36
C TRP A 37 3.05 -13.79 43.89
N ASN A 38 3.31 -14.10 45.16
CA ASN A 38 2.73 -15.27 45.83
C ASN A 38 1.24 -15.02 46.14
N ALA A 39 0.33 -15.61 45.36
CA ALA A 39 -1.12 -15.44 45.49
C ALA A 39 -1.64 -15.75 46.91
N ASP A 40 -1.19 -16.88 47.48
CA ASP A 40 -1.67 -17.39 48.77
C ASP A 40 -1.28 -16.47 49.92
N ALA A 41 -0.11 -15.83 49.85
CA ALA A 41 0.37 -14.90 50.87
C ALA A 41 -0.54 -13.66 51.02
N TYR A 42 -1.17 -13.23 49.93
CA TYR A 42 -2.05 -12.05 49.90
C TYR A 42 -3.53 -12.40 49.96
N HIS A 43 -3.95 -13.67 49.87
CA HIS A 43 -5.35 -14.03 49.89
C HIS A 43 -6.04 -13.70 51.23
N GLY A 44 -7.22 -13.08 51.17
CA GLY A 44 -8.04 -12.71 52.34
C GLY A 44 -8.87 -11.43 52.10
N THR A 45 -9.56 -10.95 53.14
CA THR A 45 -10.48 -9.81 53.04
C THR A 45 -10.05 -8.55 53.81
N ALA A 46 -9.09 -8.65 54.73
CA ALA A 46 -8.58 -7.51 55.49
C ALA A 46 -7.80 -6.51 54.61
N PRO A 47 -7.59 -5.25 55.03
CA PRO A 47 -6.72 -4.31 54.32
C PRO A 47 -5.35 -4.92 54.00
N GLY A 48 -4.89 -4.76 52.75
CA GLY A 48 -3.67 -5.40 52.25
C GLY A 48 -3.83 -6.85 51.78
N LYS A 49 -5.06 -7.42 51.85
CA LYS A 49 -5.41 -8.73 51.30
C LYS A 49 -6.25 -8.62 50.03
N ILE A 50 -6.18 -9.66 49.21
CA ILE A 50 -6.84 -9.82 47.93
C ILE A 50 -7.93 -10.89 48.06
N CYS A 51 -9.15 -10.59 47.62
CA CYS A 51 -10.31 -11.48 47.79
C CYS A 51 -10.32 -12.72 46.89
N THR A 52 -9.35 -12.85 45.98
CA THR A 52 -9.21 -13.96 45.04
C THR A 52 -7.73 -14.26 44.77
N THR A 53 -7.45 -15.47 44.28
CA THR A 53 -6.13 -15.88 43.79
C THR A 53 -6.08 -16.00 42.28
N LYS A 54 -7.14 -15.60 41.57
CA LYS A 54 -7.30 -15.82 40.12
C LYS A 54 -7.53 -14.52 39.34
N GLY A 55 -7.20 -14.56 38.06
CA GLY A 55 -7.42 -13.48 37.09
C GLY A 55 -7.03 -13.90 35.67
N GLY A 56 -7.26 -13.03 34.70
CA GLY A 56 -6.83 -13.25 33.32
C GLY A 56 -5.37 -12.84 33.15
N TYR A 57 -4.42 -13.75 33.28
CA TYR A 57 -2.99 -13.40 33.18
C TYR A 57 -2.36 -13.92 31.90
N ILE A 58 -1.32 -13.23 31.43
CA ILE A 58 -0.40 -13.70 30.40
C ILE A 58 0.97 -13.83 31.06
N PRO A 59 1.40 -15.06 31.42
CA PRO A 59 2.71 -15.29 32.04
C PRO A 59 3.86 -14.83 31.14
N GLU A 60 3.88 -15.30 29.89
CA GLU A 60 4.93 -15.04 28.90
C GLU A 60 4.45 -14.07 27.82
N PHE A 61 4.46 -12.77 28.11
CA PHE A 61 4.24 -11.76 27.08
C PHE A 61 5.34 -11.83 26.01
N SER A 62 4.94 -11.93 24.75
CA SER A 62 5.87 -11.79 23.64
C SER A 62 6.03 -10.30 23.30
N TRP A 63 7.27 -9.82 23.24
CA TRP A 63 7.61 -8.43 22.87
C TRP A 63 8.64 -8.34 21.72
N GLY A 64 8.88 -9.44 21.01
CA GLY A 64 9.79 -9.49 19.85
C GLY A 64 11.28 -9.34 20.19
N ASP A 65 12.11 -9.21 19.14
CA ASP A 65 13.54 -8.91 19.29
C ASP A 65 13.74 -7.40 19.42
N LEU A 66 14.16 -6.96 20.61
CA LEU A 66 14.31 -5.55 20.93
C LEU A 66 15.44 -4.87 20.15
N GLN A 67 16.46 -5.63 19.71
CA GLN A 67 17.55 -5.07 18.92
C GLN A 67 17.08 -4.68 17.52
N GLU A 68 16.09 -5.39 16.95
CA GLU A 68 15.45 -5.03 15.68
C GLU A 68 14.67 -3.71 15.79
N PHE A 69 14.19 -3.36 16.99
CA PHE A 69 13.61 -2.04 17.29
C PHE A 69 14.66 -0.97 17.65
N GLY A 70 15.96 -1.29 17.56
CA GLY A 70 17.04 -0.37 17.91
C GLY A 70 17.24 -0.18 19.42
N ILE A 71 16.68 -1.06 20.25
CA ILE A 71 16.76 -0.98 21.72
C ILE A 71 17.92 -1.86 22.20
N THR A 72 18.89 -1.25 22.88
CA THR A 72 20.05 -1.98 23.41
C THR A 72 19.69 -2.81 24.65
N PRO A 73 20.45 -3.86 25.00
CA PRO A 73 20.22 -4.62 26.24
C PRO A 73 20.24 -3.76 27.52
N VAL A 74 21.09 -2.72 27.56
CA VAL A 74 21.20 -1.80 28.71
C VAL A 74 19.97 -0.91 28.84
N GLU A 75 19.41 -0.46 27.72
CA GLU A 75 18.16 0.28 27.70
C GLU A 75 16.99 -0.65 28.08
N ALA A 76 16.86 -1.80 27.41
CA ALA A 76 15.78 -2.76 27.61
C ALA A 76 15.60 -3.18 29.07
N ALA A 77 16.70 -3.32 29.83
CA ALA A 77 16.66 -3.66 31.25
C ALA A 77 15.93 -2.63 32.14
N GLN A 78 15.71 -1.41 31.65
CA GLN A 78 15.02 -0.33 32.36
C GLN A 78 13.65 0.03 31.76
N LEU A 79 13.20 -0.66 30.71
CA LEU A 79 11.91 -0.41 30.08
C LEU A 79 10.79 -1.14 30.81
N ALA A 80 9.67 -0.45 31.03
CA ALA A 80 8.44 -1.08 31.47
C ALA A 80 7.94 -2.07 30.42
N THR A 81 7.49 -3.25 30.86
CA THR A 81 6.94 -4.30 29.99
C THR A 81 5.80 -3.78 29.10
N THR A 82 5.01 -2.83 29.59
CA THR A 82 3.94 -2.19 28.82
C THR A 82 4.45 -1.50 27.55
N GLN A 83 5.61 -0.83 27.60
CA GLN A 83 6.22 -0.23 26.40
C GLN A 83 6.69 -1.31 25.41
N LEU A 84 7.33 -2.37 25.90
CA LEU A 84 7.86 -3.45 25.06
C LEU A 84 6.76 -4.21 24.32
N VAL A 85 5.70 -4.59 25.05
CA VAL A 85 4.59 -5.33 24.46
C VAL A 85 3.80 -4.46 23.48
N LEU A 86 3.58 -3.18 23.80
CA LEU A 86 2.90 -2.27 22.88
C LEU A 86 3.68 -2.00 21.59
N LEU A 87 5.02 -1.90 21.66
CA LEU A 87 5.84 -1.83 20.45
C LEU A 87 5.61 -3.04 19.54
N HIS A 88 5.62 -4.24 20.13
CA HIS A 88 5.39 -5.47 19.37
C HIS A 88 3.96 -5.54 18.79
N GLN A 89 2.94 -5.20 19.58
CA GLN A 89 1.56 -5.20 19.09
C GLN A 89 1.34 -4.14 18.00
N SER A 90 1.96 -2.97 18.12
CA SER A 90 1.92 -1.91 17.12
C SER A 90 2.62 -2.35 15.82
N PHE A 91 3.80 -2.97 15.92
CA PHE A 91 4.49 -3.56 14.77
C PHE A 91 3.61 -4.58 14.04
N ASN A 92 3.00 -5.51 14.77
CA ASN A 92 2.11 -6.52 14.19
C ASN A 92 0.86 -5.90 13.57
N ALA A 93 0.28 -4.86 14.19
CA ALA A 93 -0.86 -4.15 13.64
C ALA A 93 -0.52 -3.42 12.34
N LEU A 94 0.63 -2.75 12.28
CA LEU A 94 1.16 -2.10 11.08
C LEU A 94 1.42 -3.14 9.98
N GLN A 95 2.17 -4.21 10.26
CA GLN A 95 2.45 -5.29 9.32
C GLN A 95 1.20 -5.96 8.75
N ARG A 96 0.19 -6.21 9.60
CA ARG A 96 -1.09 -6.80 9.15
C ARG A 96 -1.93 -5.83 8.34
N SER A 97 -1.76 -4.52 8.51
CA SER A 97 -2.56 -3.51 7.82
C SER A 97 -2.14 -3.29 6.36
N GLY A 98 -0.88 -3.53 6.00
CA GLY A 98 -0.36 -3.25 4.66
C GLY A 98 -0.24 -1.75 4.31
N VAL A 99 -0.67 -0.83 5.18
CA VAL A 99 -0.63 0.62 4.94
C VAL A 99 0.80 1.14 4.91
N ASP A 100 1.05 2.13 4.07
CA ASP A 100 2.32 2.86 4.08
C ASP A 100 2.31 3.88 5.22
N TYR A 101 3.28 3.83 6.13
CA TYR A 101 3.28 4.64 7.35
C TYR A 101 4.57 5.43 7.60
N ARG A 102 5.68 5.04 6.98
CA ARG A 102 6.99 5.58 7.33
C ARG A 102 7.16 7.00 6.81
N GLY A 103 7.59 7.91 7.68
CA GLY A 103 7.78 9.32 7.34
C GLY A 103 6.48 10.04 7.01
N THR A 104 5.33 9.45 7.36
CA THR A 104 4.01 10.08 7.19
C THR A 104 3.55 10.69 8.51
N ASP A 105 2.55 11.55 8.46
CA ASP A 105 1.86 12.16 9.60
C ASP A 105 1.00 11.16 10.41
N THR A 106 1.33 9.87 10.41
CA THR A 106 0.61 8.86 11.19
C THR A 106 0.63 9.19 12.69
N GLY A 107 -0.55 9.34 13.31
CA GLY A 107 -0.68 9.58 14.75
C GLY A 107 -0.56 8.31 15.60
N VAL A 108 -0.34 8.46 16.91
CA VAL A 108 -0.28 7.38 17.90
C VAL A 108 -1.07 7.77 19.16
N TYR A 109 -2.06 6.97 19.50
CA TYR A 109 -2.95 7.21 20.65
C TYR A 109 -3.02 5.95 21.51
N VAL A 110 -2.57 6.03 22.76
CA VAL A 110 -2.42 4.86 23.61
C VAL A 110 -3.23 4.99 24.88
N GLY A 111 -4.20 4.09 25.08
CA GLY A 111 -4.85 3.90 26.37
C GLY A 111 -3.93 3.13 27.32
N CYS A 112 -3.32 3.83 28.27
CA CYS A 112 -2.37 3.22 29.21
C CYS A 112 -2.30 4.01 30.52
N ALA A 113 -1.88 3.32 31.58
CA ALA A 113 -1.41 3.95 32.80
C ALA A 113 0.13 4.00 32.80
N GLY A 114 0.70 4.80 33.71
CA GLY A 114 2.15 4.80 33.92
C GLY A 114 2.65 3.39 34.22
N GLY A 115 3.81 3.02 33.66
CA GLY A 115 4.44 1.72 33.90
C GLY A 115 5.56 1.87 34.92
N GLY A 116 5.45 1.18 36.05
CA GLY A 116 6.54 0.99 37.00
C GLY A 116 7.03 -0.47 36.98
N PRO A 117 8.28 -0.74 37.40
CA PRO A 117 8.70 -2.10 37.73
C PRO A 117 7.78 -2.72 38.82
N PRO A 118 7.73 -4.08 38.94
CA PRO A 118 6.92 -4.79 39.94
C PRO A 118 7.10 -4.29 41.38
N PHE A 119 8.28 -3.76 41.68
CA PHE A 119 8.66 -3.21 42.98
C PHE A 119 9.33 -1.87 42.77
N GLU A 120 9.26 -0.97 43.75
CA GLU A 120 10.05 0.26 43.72
C GLU A 120 11.52 -0.10 43.52
N PRO A 121 12.15 0.36 42.43
CA PRO A 121 13.55 0.08 42.19
C PRO A 121 14.36 0.79 43.26
N ASP A 122 15.41 0.14 43.75
CA ASP A 122 16.39 0.82 44.59
C ASP A 122 16.95 2.02 43.80
N ILE A 123 17.10 3.18 44.45
CA ILE A 123 17.58 4.40 43.79
C ILE A 123 18.93 4.19 43.07
N THR A 124 19.75 3.24 43.54
CA THR A 124 21.02 2.87 42.90
C THR A 124 20.86 2.12 41.57
N GLN A 125 19.67 1.58 41.28
CA GLN A 125 19.32 0.92 40.02
C GLN A 125 18.79 1.91 38.96
N ALA A 126 18.51 3.16 39.34
CA ALA A 126 18.07 4.19 38.40
C ALA A 126 19.24 4.63 37.50
N GLY A 127 19.32 4.05 36.30
CA GLY A 127 20.30 4.40 35.28
C GLY A 127 19.79 5.45 34.29
N ALA A 128 20.60 5.72 33.25
CA ALA A 128 20.31 6.76 32.26
C ALA A 128 18.99 6.57 31.48
N TYR A 129 18.50 5.33 31.38
CA TYR A 129 17.28 4.99 30.65
C TYR A 129 16.03 4.89 31.54
N TYR A 130 16.16 5.05 32.86
CA TYR A 130 15.04 4.88 33.79
C TYR A 130 13.84 5.77 33.43
N MET A 131 14.10 7.06 33.19
CA MET A 131 13.04 8.02 32.86
C MET A 131 12.38 7.70 31.52
N THR A 132 13.16 7.33 30.49
CA THR A 132 12.59 6.96 29.18
C THR A 132 11.92 5.59 29.20
N GLY A 133 12.30 4.71 30.12
CA GLY A 133 11.71 3.38 30.28
C GLY A 133 10.40 3.33 31.05
N THR A 134 10.10 4.33 31.89
CA THR A 134 8.94 4.32 32.80
C THR A 134 7.94 5.46 32.59
N SER A 135 8.35 6.57 31.96
CA SER A 135 7.47 7.72 31.74
C SER A 135 6.26 7.37 30.86
N LEU A 136 5.07 7.80 31.29
CA LEU A 136 3.81 7.58 30.57
C LEU A 136 3.83 8.12 29.13
N SER A 137 4.40 9.30 28.91
CA SER A 137 4.55 9.92 27.59
C SER A 137 5.32 9.03 26.61
N ILE A 138 6.32 8.31 27.10
CA ILE A 138 7.19 7.50 26.25
C ILE A 138 6.48 6.24 25.74
N THR A 139 5.43 5.78 26.40
CA THR A 139 4.62 4.65 25.92
C THR A 139 4.04 4.89 24.53
N ALA A 140 3.60 6.12 24.22
CA ALA A 140 3.16 6.51 22.88
C ALA A 140 4.36 6.94 22.01
N ASN A 141 5.20 7.85 22.52
CA ASN A 141 6.29 8.46 21.74
C ASN A 141 7.29 7.43 21.19
N ARG A 142 7.50 6.31 21.90
CA ARG A 142 8.43 5.27 21.46
C ARG A 142 7.92 4.56 20.19
N ILE A 143 6.59 4.41 20.04
CA ILE A 143 6.00 3.86 18.80
C ILE A 143 6.26 4.82 17.63
N ASN A 144 6.08 6.13 17.82
CA ASN A 144 6.44 7.13 16.80
C ASN A 144 7.91 7.05 16.42
N TYR A 145 8.79 7.03 17.42
CA TYR A 145 10.24 7.02 17.22
C TYR A 145 10.71 5.77 16.47
N VAL A 146 10.30 4.58 16.91
CA VAL A 146 10.74 3.31 16.32
C VAL A 146 10.22 3.12 14.90
N PHE A 147 8.97 3.55 14.61
CA PHE A 147 8.34 3.32 13.30
C PHE A 147 8.35 4.55 12.38
N ASP A 148 9.05 5.64 12.75
CA ASP A 148 9.18 6.88 11.97
C ASP A 148 7.81 7.51 11.64
N LEU A 149 6.94 7.60 12.64
CA LEU A 149 5.59 8.19 12.53
C LEU A 149 5.63 9.65 12.98
N LEU A 150 5.22 10.57 12.13
CA LEU A 150 5.40 12.02 12.32
C LEU A 150 4.14 12.75 12.83
N GLY A 151 3.04 12.02 13.05
CA GLY A 151 1.79 12.59 13.56
C GLY A 151 1.74 12.78 15.08
N PRO A 152 0.58 13.21 15.64
CA PRO A 152 0.40 13.41 17.07
C PRO A 152 0.70 12.15 17.89
N SER A 153 1.21 12.28 19.11
CA SER A 153 1.52 11.16 20.00
C SER A 153 1.03 11.41 21.42
N LEU A 154 0.06 10.62 21.89
CA LEU A 154 -0.63 10.87 23.16
C LEU A 154 -0.88 9.58 23.96
N PRO A 155 -0.38 9.49 25.21
CA PRO A 155 -0.95 8.57 26.19
C PRO A 155 -2.27 9.13 26.75
N VAL A 156 -3.20 8.24 27.09
CA VAL A 156 -4.54 8.59 27.58
C VAL A 156 -4.87 7.72 28.78
N ASP A 157 -5.22 8.37 29.90
CA ASP A 157 -5.74 7.71 31.10
C ASP A 157 -7.12 8.27 31.49
N THR A 158 -8.14 7.46 31.25
CA THR A 158 -9.51 7.63 31.75
C THR A 158 -9.98 6.34 32.42
N ALA A 159 -9.06 5.63 33.08
CA ALA A 159 -9.28 4.30 33.65
C ALA A 159 -9.77 3.27 32.61
N CYS A 160 -10.84 2.53 32.90
CA CYS A 160 -11.33 1.47 32.02
C CYS A 160 -11.79 1.95 30.63
N SER A 161 -12.03 3.25 30.43
CA SER A 161 -12.36 3.83 29.13
C SER A 161 -11.13 4.32 28.34
N SER A 162 -9.91 4.21 28.86
CA SER A 162 -8.68 4.80 28.26
C SER A 162 -8.50 4.51 26.78
N SER A 163 -8.55 3.24 26.37
CA SER A 163 -8.37 2.88 24.95
C SER A 163 -9.54 3.31 24.04
N LEU A 164 -10.76 3.47 24.57
CA LEU A 164 -11.88 4.05 23.82
C LEU A 164 -11.70 5.57 23.66
N THR A 165 -11.30 6.26 24.73
CA THR A 165 -10.96 7.69 24.68
C THR A 165 -9.82 7.95 23.70
N ALA A 166 -8.78 7.11 23.71
CA ALA A 166 -7.69 7.16 22.74
C ALA A 166 -8.19 6.98 21.29
N MET A 167 -9.10 6.03 21.06
CA MET A 167 -9.76 5.86 19.76
C MET A 167 -10.56 7.11 19.35
N HIS A 168 -11.36 7.68 20.25
CA HIS A 168 -12.12 8.89 19.97
C HIS A 168 -11.22 10.06 19.57
N LEU A 169 -10.14 10.30 20.32
CA LEU A 169 -9.17 11.36 20.01
C LEU A 169 -8.49 11.15 18.65
N ALA A 170 -8.12 9.91 18.34
CA ALA A 170 -7.56 9.57 17.02
C ALA A 170 -8.54 9.84 15.88
N VAL A 171 -9.83 9.51 16.07
CA VAL A 171 -10.90 9.82 15.11
C VAL A 171 -11.07 11.33 14.95
N GLN A 172 -11.01 12.11 16.03
CA GLN A 172 -11.09 13.57 15.94
C GLN A 172 -9.89 14.16 15.19
N ALA A 173 -8.67 13.71 15.47
CA ALA A 173 -7.47 14.17 14.78
C ALA A 173 -7.52 13.90 13.26
N ILE A 174 -8.03 12.72 12.86
CA ILE A 174 -8.22 12.40 11.44
C ILE A 174 -9.27 13.30 10.79
N ARG A 175 -10.40 13.53 11.47
CA ARG A 175 -11.47 14.42 10.96
C ARG A 175 -10.99 15.87 10.87
N ASN A 176 -10.10 16.30 11.77
CA ASN A 176 -9.53 17.64 11.79
C ASN A 176 -8.35 17.84 10.81
N GLY A 177 -7.86 16.76 10.17
CA GLY A 177 -6.72 16.82 9.27
C GLY A 177 -5.37 16.99 9.98
N GLU A 178 -5.28 16.62 11.26
CA GLU A 178 -4.01 16.58 12.01
C GLU A 178 -3.17 15.33 11.65
N CYS A 179 -3.84 14.28 11.16
CA CYS A 179 -3.22 13.11 10.55
C CYS A 179 -4.19 12.43 9.57
N ASP A 180 -3.69 11.71 8.57
CA ASP A 180 -4.56 10.91 7.67
C ASP A 180 -4.87 9.50 8.22
N GLN A 181 -4.02 9.01 9.14
CA GLN A 181 -4.10 7.69 9.75
C GLN A 181 -3.48 7.68 11.15
N ALA A 182 -3.78 6.66 11.94
CA ALA A 182 -3.26 6.53 13.30
C ALA A 182 -3.12 5.06 13.77
N VAL A 183 -2.12 4.83 14.61
CA VAL A 183 -2.05 3.64 15.48
C VAL A 183 -2.80 3.96 16.77
N VAL A 184 -3.83 3.17 17.07
CA VAL A 184 -4.55 3.23 18.35
C VAL A 184 -4.26 1.97 19.12
N ALA A 185 -3.76 2.11 20.35
CA ALA A 185 -3.33 0.98 21.16
C ALA A 185 -3.89 1.06 22.59
N GLY A 186 -3.88 -0.08 23.27
CA GLY A 186 -4.28 -0.18 24.67
C GLY A 186 -3.55 -1.32 25.36
N VAL A 187 -3.14 -1.09 26.60
CA VAL A 187 -2.43 -2.08 27.41
C VAL A 187 -2.91 -2.06 28.85
N ASN A 188 -3.02 -3.25 29.42
CA ASN A 188 -3.05 -3.48 30.84
C ASN A 188 -2.11 -4.63 31.19
N TYR A 189 -1.27 -4.42 32.20
CA TYR A 189 -0.33 -5.43 32.65
C TYR A 189 -0.32 -5.44 34.18
N ILE A 190 -0.75 -6.54 34.77
CA ILE A 190 -0.97 -6.64 36.21
C ILE A 190 0.33 -7.09 36.86
N VAL A 191 1.06 -6.14 37.45
CA VAL A 191 2.42 -6.39 37.95
C VAL A 191 2.51 -6.43 39.47
N THR A 192 1.71 -5.60 40.17
CA THR A 192 1.84 -5.42 41.62
C THR A 192 0.59 -5.91 42.39
N PRO A 193 0.75 -6.47 43.61
CA PRO A 193 -0.39 -6.85 44.43
C PRO A 193 -1.12 -5.64 45.03
N LEU A 194 -0.51 -4.45 45.08
CA LEU A 194 -1.05 -3.26 45.75
C LEU A 194 -2.38 -2.80 45.14
N GLU A 195 -2.42 -2.65 43.82
CA GLU A 195 -3.64 -2.26 43.10
C GLU A 195 -4.73 -3.31 43.26
N THR A 196 -4.36 -4.59 43.13
CA THR A 196 -5.30 -5.71 43.25
C THR A 196 -5.89 -5.79 44.66
N ALA A 197 -5.09 -5.56 45.70
CA ALA A 197 -5.56 -5.47 47.07
C ALA A 197 -6.48 -4.26 47.26
N SER A 198 -6.13 -3.10 46.69
CA SER A 198 -6.96 -1.89 46.76
C SER A 198 -8.32 -2.08 46.08
N PHE A 199 -8.37 -2.70 44.90
CA PHE A 199 -9.63 -3.04 44.23
C PHE A 199 -10.44 -4.11 44.99
N SER A 200 -9.78 -5.03 45.69
CA SER A 200 -10.48 -5.96 46.60
C SER A 200 -11.18 -5.22 47.73
N GLN A 201 -10.53 -4.21 48.32
CA GLN A 201 -11.11 -3.38 49.37
C GLN A 201 -12.22 -2.46 48.85
N LEU A 202 -12.13 -2.02 47.60
CA LEU A 202 -13.21 -1.28 46.93
C LEU A 202 -14.45 -2.15 46.67
N GLY A 203 -14.34 -3.48 46.80
CA GLY A 203 -15.45 -4.42 46.66
C GLY A 203 -15.89 -4.66 45.21
N VAL A 204 -15.01 -4.37 44.24
CA VAL A 204 -15.33 -4.48 42.80
C VAL A 204 -14.83 -5.79 42.16
N LEU A 205 -13.93 -6.52 42.84
CA LEU A 205 -13.39 -7.78 42.33
C LEU A 205 -14.27 -8.97 42.72
N SER A 206 -14.38 -9.93 41.80
CA SER A 206 -15.03 -11.21 42.08
C SER A 206 -14.12 -12.09 42.97
N ALA A 207 -14.70 -12.73 43.97
CA ALA A 207 -14.00 -13.69 44.83
C ALA A 207 -13.58 -14.97 44.07
N ASP A 208 -14.35 -15.39 43.07
CA ASP A 208 -13.98 -16.53 42.20
C ASP A 208 -13.05 -16.16 41.05
N GLY A 209 -12.79 -14.85 40.86
CA GLY A 209 -11.90 -14.34 39.83
C GLY A 209 -12.46 -14.47 38.42
N ILE A 210 -13.79 -14.49 38.25
CA ILE A 210 -14.48 -14.55 36.95
C ILE A 210 -15.40 -13.33 36.79
N SER A 211 -15.37 -12.68 35.63
CA SER A 211 -16.33 -11.63 35.27
C SER A 211 -17.61 -12.24 34.68
N LYS A 212 -18.62 -12.49 35.52
CA LYS A 212 -19.86 -13.19 35.11
C LYS A 212 -20.89 -12.21 34.55
N SER A 213 -20.57 -11.59 33.42
CA SER A 213 -21.37 -10.51 32.83
C SER A 213 -22.83 -10.93 32.60
N PHE A 214 -23.76 -10.15 33.14
CA PHE A 214 -25.23 -10.31 33.03
C PHE A 214 -25.83 -11.55 33.71
N ASP A 215 -25.00 -12.37 34.35
CA ASP A 215 -25.43 -13.57 35.07
C ASP A 215 -25.93 -13.23 36.48
N ASP A 216 -26.86 -14.02 37.01
CA ASP A 216 -27.40 -13.83 38.35
C ASP A 216 -26.34 -13.96 39.45
N GLY A 217 -25.33 -14.80 39.20
CA GLY A 217 -24.17 -15.01 40.05
C GLY A 217 -23.07 -13.95 39.91
N GLY A 218 -23.29 -12.88 39.14
CA GLY A 218 -22.38 -11.74 39.03
C GLY A 218 -22.04 -11.14 40.40
N ASN A 219 -20.75 -11.07 40.73
CA ASN A 219 -20.25 -10.73 42.06
C ASN A 219 -18.97 -9.86 42.02
N GLY A 220 -18.69 -9.22 40.89
CA GLY A 220 -17.48 -8.43 40.65
C GLY A 220 -16.79 -8.83 39.35
N TYR A 221 -15.68 -8.16 39.04
CA TYR A 221 -14.89 -8.45 37.85
C TYR A 221 -13.58 -9.17 38.18
N ALA A 222 -13.05 -9.90 37.20
CA ALA A 222 -11.70 -10.45 37.21
C ALA A 222 -10.73 -9.45 36.55
N ARG A 223 -9.62 -9.07 37.17
CA ARG A 223 -8.59 -8.28 36.46
C ARG A 223 -8.00 -9.11 35.30
N GLY A 224 -7.68 -8.46 34.19
CA GLY A 224 -7.09 -9.10 33.01
C GLY A 224 -5.90 -8.34 32.44
N ASP A 225 -4.84 -9.06 32.09
CA ASP A 225 -3.78 -8.62 31.19
C ASP A 225 -4.34 -8.43 29.78
N VAL A 226 -3.85 -7.44 29.04
CA VAL A 226 -4.13 -7.29 27.60
C VAL A 226 -3.11 -6.35 26.98
N ALA A 227 -2.73 -6.61 25.73
CA ALA A 227 -2.08 -5.60 24.92
C ALA A 227 -2.57 -5.70 23.49
N SER A 228 -2.93 -4.58 22.87
CA SER A 228 -3.48 -4.58 21.53
C SER A 228 -3.21 -3.26 20.82
N ALA A 229 -3.10 -3.34 19.49
CA ALA A 229 -3.02 -2.19 18.63
C ALA A 229 -3.86 -2.39 17.36
N VAL A 230 -4.41 -1.30 16.84
CA VAL A 230 -5.09 -1.23 15.55
C VAL A 230 -4.55 -0.06 14.74
N VAL A 231 -4.69 -0.16 13.43
CA VAL A 231 -4.41 0.94 12.50
C VAL A 231 -5.75 1.42 11.98
N ILE A 232 -6.01 2.71 12.10
CA ILE A 232 -7.19 3.37 11.52
C ILE A 232 -6.74 4.40 10.50
N LYS A 233 -7.56 4.64 9.49
CA LYS A 233 -7.29 5.57 8.39
C LYS A 233 -8.60 6.19 7.91
N ARG A 234 -8.54 7.41 7.37
CA ARG A 234 -9.69 8.04 6.75
C ARG A 234 -10.25 7.15 5.63
N HIS A 235 -11.56 6.93 5.61
CA HIS A 235 -12.18 5.92 4.75
C HIS A 235 -11.95 6.16 3.25
N ASP A 236 -12.09 7.41 2.79
CA ASP A 236 -11.82 7.81 1.39
C ASP A 236 -10.36 7.51 0.98
N LEU A 237 -9.40 7.77 1.88
CA LEU A 237 -7.99 7.48 1.65
C LEU A 237 -7.70 5.98 1.66
N ALA A 238 -8.31 5.22 2.57
CA ALA A 238 -8.17 3.76 2.60
C ALA A 238 -8.70 3.12 1.30
N VAL A 239 -9.83 3.61 0.80
CA VAL A 239 -10.39 3.18 -0.50
C VAL A 239 -9.47 3.59 -1.66
N ARG A 240 -9.02 4.85 -1.70
CA ARG A 240 -8.09 5.38 -2.72
C ARG A 240 -6.79 4.57 -2.76
N ASP A 241 -6.23 4.30 -1.59
CA ASP A 241 -4.93 3.65 -1.41
C ASP A 241 -5.02 2.13 -1.45
N LYS A 242 -6.22 1.60 -1.72
CA LYS A 242 -6.44 0.18 -1.98
C LYS A 242 -6.18 -0.71 -0.75
N ASP A 243 -6.34 -0.15 0.45
CA ASP A 243 -6.11 -0.83 1.74
C ASP A 243 -7.20 -1.88 2.04
N ARG A 244 -6.86 -2.89 2.87
CA ARG A 244 -7.85 -3.85 3.39
C ARG A 244 -8.58 -3.23 4.60
N ILE A 245 -9.88 -3.02 4.47
CA ILE A 245 -10.74 -2.47 5.52
C ILE A 245 -11.50 -3.61 6.20
N LEU A 246 -11.31 -3.78 7.51
CA LEU A 246 -11.96 -4.84 8.29
C LEU A 246 -13.35 -4.45 8.80
N ALA A 247 -13.52 -3.17 9.15
CA ALA A 247 -14.76 -2.55 9.60
C ALA A 247 -14.60 -1.02 9.51
N THR A 248 -15.71 -0.30 9.53
CA THR A 248 -15.72 1.17 9.50
C THR A 248 -16.25 1.72 10.82
N LEU A 249 -15.47 2.54 11.52
CA LEU A 249 -15.95 3.27 12.70
C LEU A 249 -16.69 4.53 12.23
N VAL A 250 -18.01 4.53 12.40
CA VAL A 250 -18.89 5.58 11.87
C VAL A 250 -19.30 6.60 12.92
N GLY A 251 -19.25 6.25 14.20
CA GLY A 251 -19.58 7.17 15.29
C GLY A 251 -18.78 6.92 16.56
N SER A 252 -18.51 7.99 17.31
CA SER A 252 -17.95 7.88 18.66
C SER A 252 -18.37 9.05 19.54
N ALA A 253 -18.48 8.82 20.85
CA ALA A 253 -18.74 9.88 21.81
C ALA A 253 -18.18 9.57 23.20
N LEU A 254 -17.89 10.65 23.93
CA LEU A 254 -17.48 10.65 25.33
C LEU A 254 -18.45 11.51 26.17
N THR A 255 -18.69 11.09 27.40
CA THR A 255 -19.49 11.79 28.42
C THR A 255 -18.89 11.56 29.81
N SER A 256 -19.48 12.17 30.85
CA SER A 256 -19.05 12.00 32.24
C SER A 256 -20.25 11.81 33.15
N CYS A 257 -20.11 10.97 34.19
CA CYS A 257 -21.11 10.77 35.22
C CYS A 257 -21.41 12.03 36.06
N GLY A 258 -20.49 13.00 36.11
CA GLY A 258 -20.62 14.17 37.01
C GLY A 258 -20.69 13.75 38.50
N SER A 259 -21.34 14.57 39.33
CA SER A 259 -21.37 14.39 40.79
C SER A 259 -22.67 13.79 41.34
N LEU A 260 -23.66 13.48 40.49
CA LEU A 260 -25.03 13.19 40.92
C LEU A 260 -25.20 11.86 41.67
N MET A 261 -24.27 10.92 41.55
CA MET A 261 -24.39 9.56 42.10
C MET A 261 -23.81 9.36 43.52
N GLY A 262 -23.42 10.45 44.20
CA GLY A 262 -23.02 10.43 45.62
C GLY A 262 -21.67 9.77 45.94
N SER A 263 -21.04 9.07 44.99
CA SER A 263 -19.67 8.58 45.04
C SER A 263 -19.00 8.73 43.67
N LEU A 264 -17.69 8.97 43.67
CA LEU A 264 -16.88 9.06 42.45
C LEU A 264 -16.93 7.76 41.61
N THR A 265 -17.09 6.61 42.26
CA THR A 265 -17.02 5.29 41.62
C THR A 265 -18.37 4.71 41.20
N THR A 266 -19.47 5.41 41.48
CA THR A 266 -20.81 4.92 41.14
C THR A 266 -21.14 5.27 39.67
N PRO A 267 -21.52 4.29 38.83
CA PRO A 267 -21.88 4.54 37.44
C PRO A 267 -23.18 5.36 37.31
N SER A 268 -23.33 6.12 36.23
CA SER A 268 -24.57 6.88 35.90
C SER A 268 -25.24 6.31 34.64
N PRO A 269 -26.45 5.74 34.75
CA PRO A 269 -27.26 5.32 33.61
C PRO A 269 -27.49 6.43 32.58
N GLU A 270 -27.66 7.67 33.04
CA GLU A 270 -27.91 8.85 32.22
C GLU A 270 -26.68 9.18 31.36
N ALA A 271 -25.49 9.18 31.95
CA ALA A 271 -24.25 9.42 31.22
C ALA A 271 -23.97 8.31 30.19
N GLN A 272 -24.17 7.04 30.57
CA GLN A 272 -24.02 5.90 29.66
C GLN A 272 -24.98 5.99 28.47
N THR A 273 -26.25 6.28 28.75
CA THR A 273 -27.30 6.49 27.74
C THR A 273 -26.97 7.65 26.81
N GLU A 274 -26.47 8.76 27.36
CA GLU A 274 -26.08 9.91 26.55
C GLU A 274 -24.86 9.61 25.67
N ALA A 275 -23.87 8.84 26.16
CA ALA A 275 -22.76 8.38 25.33
C ALA A 275 -23.25 7.57 24.12
N ILE A 276 -24.19 6.64 24.33
CA ILE A 276 -24.82 5.87 23.26
C ILE A 276 -25.50 6.82 22.27
N ARG A 277 -26.41 7.67 22.73
CA ARG A 277 -27.17 8.59 21.85
C ARG A 277 -26.27 9.52 21.05
N ARG A 278 -25.21 10.06 21.67
CA ARG A 278 -24.25 10.94 21.01
C ARG A 278 -23.44 10.21 19.94
N ALA A 279 -23.01 8.98 20.21
CA ALA A 279 -22.24 8.20 19.24
C ALA A 279 -23.09 7.79 18.02
N TYR A 280 -24.36 7.43 18.24
CA TYR A 280 -25.30 7.17 17.14
C TYR A 280 -25.64 8.43 16.34
N ARG A 281 -25.82 9.56 17.03
CA ARG A 281 -26.00 10.86 16.36
C ARG A 281 -24.78 11.24 15.52
N ASP A 282 -23.56 11.04 16.03
CA ASP A 282 -22.31 11.26 15.28
C ASP A 282 -22.23 10.35 14.04
N ALA A 283 -22.75 9.13 14.13
CA ALA A 283 -22.85 8.20 12.99
C ALA A 283 -23.97 8.53 11.98
N GLY A 284 -24.86 9.47 12.29
CA GLY A 284 -26.09 9.67 11.51
C GLY A 284 -27.07 8.48 11.57
N LEU A 285 -26.98 7.68 12.63
CA LEU A 285 -27.79 6.49 12.87
C LEU A 285 -28.66 6.64 14.14
N SER A 286 -29.57 5.70 14.35
CA SER A 286 -30.41 5.58 15.53
C SER A 286 -30.08 4.28 16.28
N PRO A 287 -30.12 4.27 17.63
CA PRO A 287 -29.75 3.09 18.42
C PRO A 287 -30.48 1.81 18.00
N HIS A 288 -31.78 1.85 17.70
CA HIS A 288 -32.56 0.67 17.30
C HIS A 288 -32.06 -0.05 16.03
N GLN A 289 -31.17 0.59 15.26
CA GLN A 289 -30.53 -0.01 14.09
C GLN A 289 -29.36 -0.94 14.46
N ALA A 290 -28.92 -0.98 15.71
CA ALA A 290 -27.87 -1.90 16.17
C ALA A 290 -28.31 -3.36 16.07
N ASP A 291 -27.46 -4.21 15.49
CA ASP A 291 -27.65 -5.66 15.44
C ASP A 291 -26.95 -6.37 16.59
N PHE A 292 -25.83 -5.81 17.06
CA PHE A 292 -25.07 -6.31 18.21
C PHE A 292 -24.53 -5.16 19.06
N VAL A 293 -24.54 -5.31 20.39
CA VAL A 293 -23.94 -4.32 21.30
C VAL A 293 -23.00 -5.04 22.27
N GLU A 294 -21.71 -4.74 22.17
CA GLU A 294 -20.69 -5.13 23.13
C GLU A 294 -20.72 -4.13 24.30
N LEU A 295 -21.39 -4.52 25.38
CA LEU A 295 -21.51 -3.69 26.57
C LEU A 295 -20.20 -3.74 27.39
N HIS A 296 -20.04 -2.78 28.29
CA HIS A 296 -18.94 -2.77 29.24
C HIS A 296 -18.99 -4.00 30.15
N GLY A 297 -20.16 -4.38 30.68
CA GLY A 297 -20.50 -5.68 31.26
C GLY A 297 -19.39 -6.30 32.09
N THR A 298 -19.13 -5.79 33.29
CA THR A 298 -18.01 -6.19 34.14
C THR A 298 -18.31 -7.40 35.00
N GLY A 299 -19.57 -7.84 35.12
CA GLY A 299 -19.99 -8.87 36.07
C GLY A 299 -20.26 -8.31 37.48
N THR A 300 -20.34 -6.97 37.61
CA THR A 300 -20.67 -6.33 38.89
C THR A 300 -22.18 -6.27 39.08
N VAL A 301 -22.66 -6.55 40.30
CA VAL A 301 -24.09 -6.61 40.63
C VAL A 301 -24.84 -5.34 40.21
N VAL A 302 -24.30 -4.18 40.60
CA VAL A 302 -24.91 -2.87 40.34
C VAL A 302 -24.60 -2.38 38.93
N GLY A 303 -23.37 -2.57 38.45
CA GLY A 303 -22.95 -2.06 37.13
C GLY A 303 -23.69 -2.72 35.99
N ASP A 304 -23.76 -4.06 35.97
CA ASP A 304 -24.39 -4.80 34.88
C ASP A 304 -25.91 -4.55 34.81
N SER A 305 -26.57 -4.46 35.98
CA SER A 305 -28.01 -4.17 36.03
C SER A 305 -28.33 -2.75 35.56
N LEU A 306 -27.56 -1.75 35.98
CA LEU A 306 -27.73 -0.37 35.51
C LEU A 306 -27.45 -0.25 34.01
N GLU A 307 -26.33 -0.81 33.55
CA GLU A 307 -25.92 -0.72 32.15
C GLU A 307 -26.90 -1.44 31.22
N ALA A 308 -27.23 -2.71 31.49
CA ALA A 308 -28.08 -3.49 30.58
C ALA A 308 -29.50 -2.92 30.51
N ASN A 309 -30.06 -2.44 31.63
CA ASN A 309 -31.38 -1.81 31.64
C ASN A 309 -31.37 -0.45 30.94
N ALA A 310 -30.34 0.37 31.14
CA ALA A 310 -30.21 1.68 30.49
C ALA A 310 -30.01 1.53 28.97
N ALA A 311 -29.09 0.66 28.56
CA ALA A 311 -28.89 0.32 27.16
C ALA A 311 -30.18 -0.29 26.56
N GLY A 312 -30.79 -1.25 27.26
CA GLY A 312 -32.05 -1.88 26.84
C GLY A 312 -33.16 -0.87 26.57
N ALA A 313 -33.35 0.13 27.44
CA ALA A 313 -34.33 1.19 27.24
C ALA A 313 -34.04 2.02 25.97
N VAL A 314 -32.78 2.34 25.69
CA VAL A 314 -32.36 3.14 24.53
C VAL A 314 -32.49 2.36 23.21
N PHE A 315 -32.03 1.11 23.21
CA PHE A 315 -31.95 0.28 22.00
C PHE A 315 -33.28 -0.40 21.63
N SER A 316 -34.19 -0.58 22.58
CA SER A 316 -35.51 -1.19 22.35
C SER A 316 -36.55 -0.21 21.79
N GLU A 317 -36.34 1.10 21.96
CA GLU A 317 -37.22 2.15 21.44
C GLU A 317 -37.32 2.03 19.90
N ASN A 318 -38.54 1.93 19.36
CA ASN A 318 -38.79 1.74 17.92
C ASN A 318 -38.16 0.48 17.29
N ARG A 319 -37.77 -0.53 18.09
CA ARG A 319 -37.16 -1.78 17.58
C ARG A 319 -38.17 -2.82 17.05
N GLY A 320 -39.47 -2.51 17.07
CA GLY A 320 -40.52 -3.39 16.54
C GLY A 320 -40.60 -4.76 17.23
N GLY A 321 -40.11 -4.88 18.45
CA GLY A 321 -40.06 -6.15 19.18
C GLY A 321 -39.01 -7.15 18.70
N ARG A 322 -38.02 -6.74 17.90
CA ARG A 322 -36.84 -7.56 17.58
C ARG A 322 -35.90 -7.64 18.78
N GLU A 323 -35.22 -8.77 18.95
CA GLU A 323 -34.22 -8.93 20.01
C GLU A 323 -33.00 -8.01 19.82
N LEU A 324 -32.37 -7.63 20.92
CA LEU A 324 -31.04 -7.03 20.94
C LEU A 324 -30.05 -8.03 21.49
N ILE A 325 -29.06 -8.38 20.67
CA ILE A 325 -27.96 -9.24 21.10
C ILE A 325 -26.95 -8.37 21.84
N ILE A 326 -26.68 -8.70 23.10
CA ILE A 326 -25.67 -8.05 23.93
C ILE A 326 -24.57 -9.03 24.32
N GLY A 327 -23.34 -8.54 24.49
CA GLY A 327 -22.22 -9.38 24.89
C GLY A 327 -21.19 -8.63 25.73
N SER A 328 -20.29 -9.41 26.34
CA SER A 328 -19.06 -8.89 26.97
C SER A 328 -17.95 -9.94 26.93
N VAL A 329 -16.84 -9.58 26.28
CA VAL A 329 -15.61 -10.38 26.17
C VAL A 329 -14.93 -10.60 27.52
N LYS A 330 -15.26 -9.79 28.53
CA LYS A 330 -14.64 -9.86 29.86
C LYS A 330 -14.91 -11.19 30.56
N SER A 331 -16.01 -11.85 30.20
CA SER A 331 -16.33 -13.19 30.67
C SER A 331 -15.39 -14.27 30.16
N ASN A 332 -14.65 -14.01 29.07
CA ASN A 332 -13.63 -14.91 28.52
C ASN A 332 -12.25 -14.61 29.09
N VAL A 333 -11.82 -13.34 29.09
CA VAL A 333 -10.41 -12.99 29.31
C VAL A 333 -10.17 -12.07 30.51
N GLY A 334 -11.20 -11.82 31.31
CA GLY A 334 -11.15 -10.81 32.37
C GLY A 334 -11.23 -9.39 31.84
N HIS A 335 -11.17 -8.43 32.76
CA HIS A 335 -11.25 -7.01 32.47
C HIS A 335 -9.85 -6.45 32.20
N GLY A 336 -9.57 -6.15 30.94
CA GLY A 336 -8.33 -5.53 30.49
C GLY A 336 -8.11 -4.06 30.87
N GLU A 337 -8.80 -3.54 31.89
CA GLU A 337 -8.74 -2.16 32.41
C GLU A 337 -8.50 -1.10 31.31
N MET A 338 -7.32 -0.47 31.26
CA MET A 338 -6.98 0.59 30.28
C MET A 338 -7.03 0.10 28.82
N GLY A 339 -6.81 -1.20 28.58
CA GLY A 339 -6.94 -1.88 27.29
C GLY A 339 -8.28 -2.59 27.05
N ALA A 340 -9.28 -2.46 27.93
CA ALA A 340 -10.53 -3.23 27.87
C ALA A 340 -11.37 -2.99 26.61
N TYR A 341 -11.34 -1.78 26.07
CA TYR A 341 -11.99 -1.48 24.80
C TYR A 341 -11.33 -2.24 23.64
N MET A 342 -10.02 -2.50 23.69
CA MET A 342 -9.32 -3.16 22.60
C MET A 342 -9.71 -4.62 22.42
N SER A 343 -9.89 -5.39 23.50
CA SER A 343 -10.38 -6.78 23.40
C SER A 343 -11.81 -6.83 22.86
N SER A 344 -12.64 -5.86 23.27
CA SER A 344 -14.01 -5.67 22.79
C SER A 344 -14.03 -5.32 21.29
N LEU A 345 -13.16 -4.38 20.87
CA LEU A 345 -12.99 -3.96 19.49
C LEU A 345 -12.53 -5.11 18.60
N VAL A 346 -11.51 -5.86 19.00
CA VAL A 346 -11.00 -6.99 18.21
C VAL A 346 -12.08 -8.07 18.07
N LYS A 347 -12.81 -8.40 19.13
CA LYS A 347 -13.97 -9.32 19.07
C LYS A 347 -14.99 -8.84 18.04
N VAL A 348 -15.47 -7.59 18.17
CA VAL A 348 -16.53 -7.03 17.31
C VAL A 348 -16.07 -6.91 15.85
N VAL A 349 -14.84 -6.47 15.58
CA VAL A 349 -14.32 -6.40 14.21
C VAL A 349 -14.24 -7.78 13.56
N MET A 350 -13.80 -8.82 14.30
CA MET A 350 -13.80 -10.19 13.77
C MET A 350 -15.22 -10.72 13.54
N MET A 351 -16.18 -10.35 14.40
CA MET A 351 -17.60 -10.68 14.23
C MET A 351 -18.18 -10.06 12.96
N LEU A 352 -17.88 -8.78 12.69
CA LEU A 352 -18.30 -8.07 11.47
C LEU A 352 -17.64 -8.69 10.22
N GLU A 353 -16.32 -8.89 10.24
CA GLU A 353 -15.57 -9.46 9.12
C GLU A 353 -16.07 -10.85 8.73
N ARG A 354 -16.34 -11.71 9.74
CA ARG A 354 -16.70 -13.12 9.53
C ARG A 354 -18.20 -13.37 9.54
N LYS A 355 -19.00 -12.32 9.79
CA LYS A 355 -20.46 -12.36 9.90
C LYS A 355 -20.96 -13.40 10.90
N LYS A 356 -20.30 -13.49 12.07
CA LYS A 356 -20.66 -14.42 13.16
C LYS A 356 -20.86 -13.66 14.47
N VAL A 357 -21.83 -14.08 15.27
CA VAL A 357 -21.91 -13.71 16.69
C VAL A 357 -21.08 -14.71 17.49
N LEU A 358 -20.22 -14.19 18.37
CA LEU A 358 -19.42 -15.00 19.29
C LEU A 358 -20.07 -15.06 20.67
N PRO A 359 -20.07 -16.24 21.34
CA PRO A 359 -20.73 -16.42 22.63
C PRO A 359 -19.97 -15.73 23.77
N ASN A 360 -20.68 -15.42 24.86
CA ASN A 360 -20.06 -15.06 26.12
C ASN A 360 -19.35 -16.29 26.73
N GLY A 361 -18.18 -16.10 27.32
CA GLY A 361 -17.44 -17.16 28.01
C GLY A 361 -18.26 -17.76 29.14
N TYR A 362 -18.69 -16.91 30.09
CA TYR A 362 -19.53 -17.30 31.21
C TYR A 362 -20.91 -16.65 31.12
N PHE A 363 -21.95 -17.49 31.11
CA PHE A 363 -23.36 -17.13 31.24
C PHE A 363 -24.15 -18.42 31.43
N GLU A 364 -24.81 -18.57 32.58
CA GLU A 364 -25.58 -19.75 32.97
C GLU A 364 -27.04 -19.38 33.30
N THR A 365 -27.23 -18.39 34.19
CA THR A 365 -28.56 -17.95 34.66
C THR A 365 -28.72 -16.46 34.43
N PRO A 366 -29.69 -15.99 33.63
CA PRO A 366 -29.94 -14.57 33.45
C PRO A 366 -30.24 -13.87 34.78
N SER A 367 -29.62 -12.71 35.05
CA SER A 367 -29.87 -12.01 36.31
C SER A 367 -31.31 -11.49 36.44
N HIS A 368 -31.92 -11.72 37.60
CA HIS A 368 -33.27 -11.19 37.93
C HIS A 368 -33.30 -9.65 38.07
N ARG A 369 -32.14 -9.00 38.10
CA ARG A 369 -32.00 -7.53 38.20
C ARG A 369 -32.00 -6.84 36.82
N ILE A 370 -31.93 -7.61 35.74
CA ILE A 370 -31.95 -7.10 34.36
C ILE A 370 -33.32 -7.44 33.75
N GLU A 371 -34.00 -6.46 33.18
CA GLU A 371 -35.31 -6.61 32.55
C GLU A 371 -35.19 -7.22 31.12
N PHE A 372 -34.60 -8.43 31.02
CA PHE A 372 -34.33 -9.13 29.75
C PHE A 372 -35.57 -9.22 28.85
N GLU A 373 -36.71 -9.65 29.41
CA GLU A 373 -37.97 -9.82 28.66
C GLU A 373 -38.55 -8.49 28.16
N LYS A 374 -38.50 -7.45 29.00
CA LYS A 374 -39.05 -6.12 28.68
C LYS A 374 -38.30 -5.47 27.52
N PHE A 375 -36.98 -5.57 27.52
CA PHE A 375 -36.11 -4.96 26.51
C PHE A 375 -35.68 -5.92 25.41
N LYS A 376 -36.14 -7.19 25.46
CA LYS A 376 -35.79 -8.28 24.54
C LYS A 376 -34.28 -8.43 24.35
N LEU A 377 -33.56 -8.43 25.48
CA LEU A 377 -32.12 -8.61 25.50
C LEU A 377 -31.78 -10.10 25.43
N ARG A 378 -30.75 -10.45 24.67
CA ARG A 378 -30.24 -11.83 24.60
C ARG A 378 -28.73 -11.87 24.67
N VAL A 379 -28.20 -12.77 25.49
CA VAL A 379 -26.76 -13.05 25.60
C VAL A 379 -26.46 -14.33 24.81
N PRO A 380 -25.55 -14.31 23.83
CA PRO A 380 -25.25 -15.49 23.02
C PRO A 380 -24.43 -16.52 23.81
N ILE A 381 -24.81 -17.79 23.71
CA ILE A 381 -24.11 -18.94 24.33
C ILE A 381 -23.60 -19.96 23.30
N ALA A 382 -23.83 -19.70 22.01
CA ALA A 382 -23.31 -20.46 20.89
C ALA A 382 -22.93 -19.51 19.75
N VAL A 383 -22.14 -20.02 18.79
CA VAL A 383 -21.85 -19.28 17.56
C VAL A 383 -23.09 -19.31 16.66
N GLU A 384 -23.50 -18.14 16.16
CA GLU A 384 -24.62 -17.97 15.24
C GLU A 384 -24.26 -16.99 14.11
N GLU A 385 -25.04 -16.97 13.02
CA GLU A 385 -24.85 -15.99 11.95
C GLU A 385 -25.18 -14.59 12.47
N LEU A 386 -24.30 -13.62 12.18
CA LEU A 386 -24.60 -12.21 12.40
C LEU A 386 -25.22 -11.66 11.11
N VAL A 387 -26.54 -11.48 11.11
CA VAL A 387 -27.31 -11.04 9.95
C VAL A 387 -27.79 -9.62 10.19
N ALA A 388 -27.55 -8.74 9.19
CA ALA A 388 -28.07 -7.39 9.21
C ALA A 388 -29.59 -7.40 9.27
N PHE A 389 -30.18 -6.59 10.14
CA PHE A 389 -31.62 -6.43 10.16
C PHE A 389 -32.16 -5.78 8.89
N ASP A 390 -31.47 -4.75 8.40
CA ASP A 390 -31.72 -4.15 7.09
C ASP A 390 -30.53 -4.45 6.19
N SER A 391 -30.72 -5.33 5.20
CA SER A 391 -29.65 -5.72 4.29
C SER A 391 -29.11 -4.57 3.44
N LYS A 392 -29.85 -3.47 3.28
CA LYS A 392 -29.37 -2.27 2.58
C LYS A 392 -28.48 -1.41 3.45
N GLN A 393 -28.66 -1.48 4.77
CA GLN A 393 -27.78 -0.82 5.72
C GLN A 393 -26.54 -1.67 5.94
N GLY A 394 -26.69 -2.99 6.04
CA GLY A 394 -25.60 -3.87 6.46
C GLY A 394 -25.54 -3.97 7.98
N ILE A 395 -24.57 -4.73 8.49
CA ILE A 395 -24.47 -5.05 9.92
C ILE A 395 -23.92 -3.85 10.70
N ILE A 396 -24.65 -3.45 11.75
CA ILE A 396 -24.23 -2.40 12.68
C ILE A 396 -23.96 -3.00 14.06
N ALA A 397 -22.77 -2.75 14.60
CA ALA A 397 -22.39 -3.12 15.96
C ALA A 397 -21.92 -1.90 16.74
N SER A 398 -22.07 -1.90 18.07
CA SER A 398 -21.53 -0.82 18.89
C SER A 398 -20.90 -1.33 20.18
N ILE A 399 -20.04 -0.50 20.79
CA ILE A 399 -19.17 -0.89 21.90
C ILE A 399 -19.21 0.18 22.99
N SER A 400 -19.47 -0.23 24.23
CA SER A 400 -19.41 0.62 25.42
C SER A 400 -18.12 0.38 26.21
N SER A 401 -17.52 1.45 26.74
CA SER A 401 -16.49 1.33 27.78
C SER A 401 -16.59 2.47 28.79
N PHE A 402 -16.69 2.12 30.07
CA PHE A 402 -16.96 3.07 31.15
C PHE A 402 -15.87 2.99 32.22
N GLY A 403 -15.16 4.10 32.45
CA GLY A 403 -14.13 4.21 33.47
C GLY A 403 -14.73 4.35 34.87
N PHE A 404 -14.11 3.73 35.87
CA PHE A 404 -14.58 3.80 37.26
C PHE A 404 -14.56 5.23 37.82
N GLY A 405 -13.78 6.16 37.26
CA GLY A 405 -13.80 7.58 37.60
C GLY A 405 -14.93 8.39 36.95
N GLY A 406 -15.83 7.74 36.20
CA GLY A 406 -17.03 8.33 35.61
C GLY A 406 -16.91 8.78 34.16
N SER A 407 -15.75 8.62 33.51
CA SER A 407 -15.60 8.84 32.06
C SER A 407 -16.30 7.72 31.29
N CYS A 408 -17.27 8.06 30.44
CA CYS A 408 -18.06 7.08 29.70
C CYS A 408 -17.88 7.28 28.19
N GLY A 409 -17.67 6.18 27.45
CA GLY A 409 -17.52 6.22 26.00
C GLY A 409 -18.35 5.17 25.28
N HIS A 410 -18.73 5.49 24.04
CA HIS A 410 -19.41 4.57 23.13
C HIS A 410 -18.91 4.75 21.69
N THR A 411 -18.75 3.66 20.94
CA THR A 411 -18.40 3.69 19.51
C THR A 411 -19.37 2.86 18.68
N VAL A 412 -19.61 3.28 17.44
CA VAL A 412 -20.50 2.62 16.47
C VAL A 412 -19.66 2.19 15.26
N LEU A 413 -19.77 0.92 14.91
CA LEU A 413 -19.07 0.27 13.82
C LEU A 413 -20.06 -0.28 12.79
N HIS A 414 -19.61 -0.29 11.56
CA HIS A 414 -20.32 -0.78 10.40
C HIS A 414 -19.48 -1.86 9.71
N GLU A 415 -20.11 -2.90 9.16
CA GLU A 415 -19.41 -3.84 8.29
C GLU A 415 -18.84 -3.11 7.06
N HIS A 416 -17.81 -3.68 6.44
CA HIS A 416 -17.29 -3.17 5.17
C HIS A 416 -17.34 -4.28 4.13
N GLU A 417 -17.79 -3.96 2.92
CA GLU A 417 -17.82 -4.96 1.85
C GLU A 417 -16.39 -5.35 1.47
N PRO A 418 -16.12 -6.66 1.29
CA PRO A 418 -14.84 -7.10 0.75
C PRO A 418 -14.59 -6.43 -0.59
N ARG A 419 -13.36 -5.95 -0.78
CA ARG A 419 -13.01 -5.25 -2.00
C ARG A 419 -13.05 -6.19 -3.22
N PRO A 420 -13.51 -5.72 -4.39
CA PRO A 420 -13.41 -6.49 -5.63
C PRO A 420 -11.95 -6.80 -5.97
N VAL A 421 -11.69 -8.06 -6.29
CA VAL A 421 -10.36 -8.52 -6.73
C VAL A 421 -10.13 -8.06 -8.18
N HIS A 422 -8.87 -7.78 -8.55
CA HIS A 422 -8.54 -7.44 -9.94
C HIS A 422 -8.95 -8.59 -10.88
N PRO A 423 -9.59 -8.32 -12.05
CA PRO A 423 -10.07 -9.37 -12.94
C PRO A 423 -9.00 -10.40 -13.32
N ASP A 424 -7.77 -9.96 -13.54
CA ASP A 424 -6.66 -10.84 -13.91
C ASP A 424 -6.24 -11.82 -12.80
N HIS A 425 -6.55 -11.55 -11.53
CA HIS A 425 -6.13 -12.36 -10.38
C HIS A 425 -6.54 -13.83 -10.52
N GLU A 426 -7.76 -14.12 -10.98
CA GLU A 426 -8.24 -15.49 -11.13
C GLU A 426 -7.58 -16.23 -12.31
N THR A 427 -7.04 -15.49 -13.27
CA THR A 427 -6.40 -16.03 -14.48
C THR A 427 -4.90 -16.26 -14.30
N LEU A 428 -4.26 -15.60 -13.33
CA LEU A 428 -2.83 -15.73 -13.01
C LEU A 428 -2.54 -17.05 -12.29
N LYS A 429 -2.48 -18.14 -13.06
CA LYS A 429 -2.19 -19.49 -12.57
C LYS A 429 -0.73 -19.93 -12.75
N LYS A 430 0.05 -19.17 -13.51
CA LYS A 430 1.44 -19.51 -13.87
C LYS A 430 2.32 -18.27 -13.70
N GLY A 431 3.56 -18.51 -13.29
CA GLY A 431 4.55 -17.47 -13.07
C GLY A 431 5.08 -16.84 -14.38
N PRO A 432 6.10 -15.98 -14.27
CA PRO A 432 6.87 -15.76 -13.05
C PRO A 432 6.14 -14.88 -12.01
N PHE A 433 6.39 -15.14 -10.73
CA PHE A 433 5.84 -14.38 -9.60
C PHE A 433 6.93 -13.50 -8.95
N LEU A 434 6.54 -12.34 -8.44
CA LEU A 434 7.41 -11.44 -7.67
C LEU A 434 7.27 -11.71 -6.17
N PHE A 435 8.26 -12.35 -5.56
CA PHE A 435 8.33 -12.50 -4.10
C PHE A 435 9.14 -11.35 -3.53
N ALA A 436 8.53 -10.49 -2.71
CA ALA A 436 9.23 -9.38 -2.06
C ALA A 436 9.27 -9.61 -0.54
N PHE A 437 10.46 -9.54 0.06
CA PHE A 437 10.61 -9.58 1.51
C PHE A 437 11.07 -8.23 2.02
N GLY A 438 10.68 -7.90 3.24
CA GLY A 438 11.30 -6.82 3.97
C GLY A 438 11.28 -7.03 5.47
N ALA A 439 12.23 -6.39 6.15
CA ALA A 439 12.34 -6.40 7.60
C ALA A 439 13.04 -5.14 8.13
N LEU A 440 13.20 -5.04 9.45
CA LEU A 440 13.91 -3.94 10.12
C LEU A 440 15.43 -4.05 10.02
N SER A 441 15.97 -5.26 9.82
CA SER A 441 17.40 -5.50 9.56
C SER A 441 17.64 -6.44 8.37
N PRO A 442 18.86 -6.44 7.78
CA PRO A 442 19.24 -7.41 6.75
C PRO A 442 19.17 -8.86 7.25
N ARG A 443 19.52 -9.09 8.53
CA ARG A 443 19.48 -10.40 9.16
C ARG A 443 18.05 -10.95 9.20
N ALA A 444 17.11 -10.11 9.63
CA ALA A 444 15.70 -10.49 9.70
C ALA A 444 15.13 -10.80 8.31
N VAL A 445 15.54 -10.08 7.26
CA VAL A 445 15.16 -10.42 5.87
C VAL A 445 15.59 -11.86 5.52
N GLN A 446 16.84 -12.21 5.80
CA GLN A 446 17.36 -13.55 5.51
C GLN A 446 16.65 -14.65 6.32
N SER A 447 16.43 -14.40 7.62
CA SER A 447 15.67 -15.33 8.47
C SER A 447 14.24 -15.53 7.99
N LEU A 448 13.56 -14.47 7.53
CA LEU A 448 12.21 -14.56 6.97
C LEU A 448 12.21 -15.34 5.65
N ILE A 449 13.14 -15.09 4.73
CA ILE A 449 13.24 -15.85 3.48
C ILE A 449 13.38 -17.34 3.79
N GLN A 450 14.30 -17.71 4.69
CA GLN A 450 14.52 -19.11 5.04
C GLN A 450 13.27 -19.73 5.68
N THR A 451 12.66 -19.04 6.65
CA THR A 451 11.45 -19.50 7.33
C THR A 451 10.31 -19.73 6.33
N TYR A 452 10.10 -18.81 5.39
CA TYR A 452 9.04 -18.94 4.41
C TYR A 452 9.31 -20.00 3.35
N LYS A 453 10.56 -20.19 2.94
CA LYS A 453 10.94 -21.32 2.09
C LYS A 453 10.70 -22.66 2.77
N GLU A 454 11.00 -22.77 4.07
CA GLU A 454 10.86 -24.02 4.82
C GLU A 454 9.40 -24.34 5.17
N GLN A 455 8.65 -23.35 5.65
CA GLN A 455 7.34 -23.58 6.27
C GLN A 455 6.17 -23.27 5.33
N TYR A 456 6.36 -22.39 4.35
CA TYR A 456 5.26 -21.81 3.58
C TYR A 456 5.41 -21.98 2.06
N ALA A 457 6.44 -22.66 1.57
CA ALA A 457 6.64 -22.85 0.13
C ALA A 457 5.54 -23.67 -0.58
N SER A 458 4.71 -24.39 0.17
CA SER A 458 3.55 -25.13 -0.35
C SER A 458 2.31 -24.25 -0.56
N ILE A 459 2.27 -23.04 0.01
CA ILE A 459 1.18 -22.09 -0.22
C ILE A 459 1.21 -21.62 -1.68
N PRO A 460 0.06 -21.46 -2.35
CA PRO A 460 0.00 -20.94 -3.71
C PRO A 460 0.83 -19.65 -3.89
N PRO A 461 1.73 -19.59 -4.89
CA PRO A 461 2.64 -18.45 -5.09
C PRO A 461 1.95 -17.08 -5.10
N LEU A 462 0.80 -16.97 -5.76
CA LEU A 462 0.06 -15.71 -5.86
C LEU A 462 -0.39 -15.19 -4.48
N ALA A 463 -0.92 -16.06 -3.62
CA ALA A 463 -1.32 -15.70 -2.26
C ALA A 463 -0.11 -15.29 -1.41
N LEU A 464 1.04 -15.94 -1.60
CA LEU A 464 2.28 -15.52 -0.96
C LEU A 464 2.74 -14.14 -1.43
N CYS A 465 2.69 -13.85 -2.73
CA CYS A 465 3.07 -12.55 -3.28
C CYS A 465 2.23 -11.41 -2.70
N GLU A 466 0.92 -11.60 -2.59
CA GLU A 466 0.02 -10.61 -1.98
C GLU A 466 0.40 -10.35 -0.51
N HIS A 467 0.54 -11.43 0.27
CA HIS A 467 0.89 -11.37 1.69
C HIS A 467 2.27 -10.73 1.94
N LEU A 468 3.26 -11.13 1.15
CA LEU A 468 4.65 -10.68 1.29
C LEU A 468 4.84 -9.26 0.77
N GLY A 469 4.22 -8.91 -0.36
CA GLY A 469 4.34 -7.59 -1.00
C GLY A 469 3.84 -6.46 -0.09
N GLY A 470 2.67 -6.63 0.54
CA GLY A 470 2.12 -5.65 1.48
C GLY A 470 3.03 -5.41 2.69
N ARG A 471 3.68 -6.46 3.20
CA ARG A 471 4.61 -6.39 4.33
C ARG A 471 5.94 -5.76 3.93
N ALA A 472 6.51 -6.18 2.81
CA ALA A 472 7.81 -5.68 2.33
C ALA A 472 7.76 -4.18 2.06
N ARG A 473 6.65 -3.66 1.51
CA ARG A 473 6.44 -2.23 1.25
C ARG A 473 6.61 -1.35 2.49
N GLN A 474 6.35 -1.87 3.68
CA GLN A 474 6.43 -1.11 4.92
C GLN A 474 7.83 -1.09 5.54
N MET A 475 8.74 -1.93 5.06
CA MET A 475 9.99 -2.23 5.76
C MET A 475 11.19 -1.41 5.27
N LEU A 476 12.23 -1.35 6.10
CA LEU A 476 13.48 -0.63 5.86
C LEU A 476 14.37 -1.36 4.86
N TRP A 477 14.64 -2.62 5.15
CA TRP A 477 15.45 -3.48 4.31
C TRP A 477 14.51 -4.29 3.44
N ARG A 478 14.76 -4.29 2.13
CA ARG A 478 13.93 -5.02 1.18
C ARG A 478 14.78 -5.82 0.22
N THR A 479 14.24 -6.93 -0.22
CA THR A 479 14.76 -7.73 -1.33
C THR A 479 13.60 -8.33 -2.10
N TYR A 480 13.89 -8.80 -3.30
CA TYR A 480 12.93 -9.49 -4.13
C TYR A 480 13.58 -10.65 -4.87
N ALA A 481 12.72 -11.54 -5.37
CA ALA A 481 13.06 -12.57 -6.33
C ALA A 481 11.91 -12.71 -7.33
N VAL A 482 12.25 -13.06 -8.56
CA VAL A 482 11.29 -13.37 -9.61
C VAL A 482 11.44 -14.85 -9.97
N GLY A 483 10.35 -15.62 -9.89
CA GLY A 483 10.39 -17.05 -10.21
C GLY A 483 9.03 -17.74 -10.08
N ASP A 484 8.95 -19.00 -10.50
CA ASP A 484 7.69 -19.75 -10.51
C ASP A 484 7.26 -20.27 -9.13
N SER A 485 8.20 -20.39 -8.19
CA SER A 485 7.95 -20.86 -6.83
C SER A 485 8.91 -20.23 -5.84
N LEU A 486 8.46 -20.07 -4.59
CA LEU A 486 9.28 -19.49 -3.53
C LEU A 486 10.49 -20.37 -3.17
N ALA A 487 10.32 -21.70 -3.20
CA ALA A 487 11.36 -22.66 -2.82
C ALA A 487 12.65 -22.45 -3.63
N ASN A 488 12.52 -22.29 -4.95
CA ASN A 488 13.64 -22.18 -5.88
C ASN A 488 14.00 -20.73 -6.24
N ALA A 489 13.31 -19.74 -5.67
CA ALA A 489 13.55 -18.33 -5.96
C ALA A 489 14.91 -17.88 -5.39
N THR A 490 15.72 -17.23 -6.22
CA THR A 490 17.01 -16.63 -5.83
C THR A 490 16.79 -15.15 -5.55
N PHE A 491 17.07 -14.73 -4.31
CA PHE A 491 16.91 -13.36 -3.86
C PHE A 491 18.17 -12.54 -4.07
N PHE A 492 17.99 -11.27 -4.41
CA PHE A 492 19.08 -10.29 -4.37
C PHE A 492 19.48 -9.97 -2.92
N ASP A 493 20.64 -9.34 -2.73
CA ASP A 493 21.04 -8.86 -1.42
C ASP A 493 20.04 -7.80 -0.90
N PRO A 494 19.65 -7.85 0.39
CA PRO A 494 18.77 -6.85 0.96
C PRO A 494 19.37 -5.45 0.88
N VAL A 495 18.58 -4.49 0.39
CA VAL A 495 18.97 -3.09 0.27
C VAL A 495 18.16 -2.24 1.25
N LEU A 496 18.82 -1.23 1.83
CA LEU A 496 18.16 -0.21 2.64
C LEU A 496 17.40 0.74 1.71
N VAL A 497 16.09 0.81 1.88
CA VAL A 497 15.23 1.69 1.07
C VAL A 497 15.09 3.05 1.75
N GLY A 498 15.35 4.11 0.98
CA GLY A 498 15.22 5.50 1.42
C GLY A 498 13.79 5.88 1.78
N LYS A 499 13.62 6.99 2.49
CA LYS A 499 12.30 7.51 2.88
C LYS A 499 11.48 8.02 1.68
N ARG A 500 12.16 8.41 0.60
CA ARG A 500 11.54 8.87 -0.65
C ARG A 500 11.94 7.94 -1.78
N PRO A 501 11.03 7.63 -2.71
CA PRO A 501 11.38 6.90 -3.92
C PRO A 501 12.41 7.71 -4.72
N ASN A 502 13.28 7.00 -5.44
CA ASN A 502 14.16 7.63 -6.42
C ASN A 502 13.33 8.22 -7.56
N PRO A 503 13.76 9.34 -8.17
CA PRO A 503 13.08 9.88 -9.33
C PRO A 503 13.01 8.88 -10.47
N LEU A 504 11.84 8.76 -11.08
CA LEU A 504 11.55 7.80 -12.13
C LEU A 504 11.19 8.53 -13.43
N ILE A 505 11.91 8.25 -14.51
CA ILE A 505 11.71 8.90 -15.81
C ILE A 505 11.26 7.86 -16.83
N PHE A 506 10.12 8.09 -17.49
CA PHE A 506 9.73 7.23 -18.62
C PHE A 506 10.43 7.71 -19.89
N CYS A 507 11.16 6.81 -20.53
CA CYS A 507 11.85 7.05 -21.79
C CYS A 507 11.21 6.22 -22.91
N PHE A 508 10.59 6.89 -23.87
CA PHE A 508 9.94 6.25 -25.00
C PHE A 508 10.92 6.10 -26.15
N SER A 509 11.33 4.86 -26.45
CA SER A 509 12.33 4.58 -27.47
C SER A 509 11.87 4.91 -28.89
N GLY A 510 12.85 5.20 -29.75
CA GLY A 510 12.63 5.45 -31.16
C GLY A 510 12.42 4.17 -31.98
N GLN A 511 12.69 4.26 -33.28
CA GLN A 511 12.59 3.13 -34.21
C GLN A 511 13.75 2.15 -34.03
N GLY A 512 13.49 0.86 -34.26
CA GLY A 512 14.49 -0.20 -34.17
C GLY A 512 14.14 -1.31 -33.18
N PRO A 513 13.49 -1.07 -32.02
CA PRO A 513 13.12 -2.09 -31.06
C PRO A 513 12.07 -3.11 -31.52
N GLN A 514 11.18 -2.72 -32.44
CA GLN A 514 10.04 -3.52 -32.86
C GLN A 514 10.43 -4.93 -33.33
N HIS A 515 9.58 -5.91 -33.04
CA HIS A 515 9.76 -7.29 -33.46
C HIS A 515 8.42 -8.04 -33.50
N TRP A 516 8.37 -9.15 -34.25
CA TRP A 516 7.13 -9.90 -34.53
C TRP A 516 6.37 -10.38 -33.28
N GLN A 517 7.11 -10.77 -32.24
CA GLN A 517 6.54 -11.35 -31.00
C GLN A 517 6.16 -10.30 -29.94
N GLN A 518 6.34 -9.00 -30.23
CA GLN A 518 6.17 -7.96 -29.21
C GLN A 518 4.78 -7.98 -28.57
N GLY A 519 4.75 -7.86 -27.25
CA GLY A 519 3.52 -7.69 -26.47
C GLY A 519 2.56 -8.89 -26.44
N ARG A 520 2.84 -10.03 -27.08
CA ARG A 520 1.92 -11.19 -27.09
C ARG A 520 1.69 -11.79 -25.72
N ASP A 521 2.74 -11.95 -24.93
CA ASP A 521 2.65 -12.44 -23.55
C ASP A 521 1.90 -11.44 -22.66
N LEU A 522 2.13 -10.14 -22.88
CA LEU A 522 1.41 -9.07 -22.18
C LEU A 522 -0.07 -9.06 -22.54
N MET A 523 -0.40 -9.20 -23.83
CA MET A 523 -1.77 -9.37 -24.29
C MET A 523 -2.42 -10.56 -23.61
N ALA A 524 -1.74 -11.71 -23.49
CA ALA A 524 -2.29 -12.90 -22.88
C ALA A 524 -2.53 -12.75 -21.36
N MET A 525 -1.62 -12.07 -20.65
CA MET A 525 -1.61 -12.02 -19.18
C MET A 525 -2.32 -10.82 -18.56
N TYR A 526 -2.29 -9.64 -19.19
CA TYR A 526 -2.73 -8.39 -18.56
C TYR A 526 -3.88 -7.75 -19.32
N SER A 527 -5.06 -7.69 -18.69
CA SER A 527 -6.27 -7.08 -19.27
C SER A 527 -6.05 -5.62 -19.67
N VAL A 528 -5.40 -4.81 -18.83
CA VAL A 528 -5.13 -3.39 -19.10
C VAL A 528 -4.33 -3.19 -20.39
N PHE A 529 -3.26 -3.98 -20.57
CA PHE A 529 -2.46 -3.92 -21.80
C PHE A 529 -3.29 -4.34 -23.02
N ARG A 530 -4.04 -5.44 -22.88
CA ARG A 530 -4.91 -5.98 -23.94
C ARG A 530 -5.98 -4.99 -24.38
N GLU A 531 -6.69 -4.40 -23.42
CA GLU A 531 -7.74 -3.42 -23.66
C GLU A 531 -7.18 -2.13 -24.28
N SER A 532 -6.00 -1.69 -23.85
CA SER A 532 -5.32 -0.56 -24.46
C SER A 532 -4.96 -0.82 -25.92
N ILE A 533 -4.41 -2.00 -26.24
CA ILE A 533 -4.12 -2.37 -27.64
C ILE A 533 -5.39 -2.40 -28.48
N HIS A 534 -6.47 -3.01 -27.98
CA HIS A 534 -7.76 -3.01 -28.70
C HIS A 534 -8.36 -1.61 -28.83
N ALA A 535 -8.18 -0.73 -27.84
CA ALA A 535 -8.62 0.66 -27.94
C ALA A 535 -7.85 1.43 -29.01
N CYS A 536 -6.53 1.22 -29.09
CA CYS A 536 -5.72 1.78 -30.18
C CYS A 536 -6.15 1.24 -31.54
N ASP A 537 -6.41 -0.07 -31.65
CA ASP A 537 -6.83 -0.71 -32.90
C ASP A 537 -8.19 -0.21 -33.39
N ARG A 538 -9.17 -0.01 -32.50
CA ARG A 538 -10.46 0.60 -32.84
C ARG A 538 -10.31 1.99 -33.45
N VAL A 539 -9.47 2.85 -32.85
CA VAL A 539 -9.19 4.18 -33.40
C VAL A 539 -8.54 4.08 -34.77
N TYR A 540 -7.57 3.17 -34.94
CA TYR A 540 -6.92 2.95 -36.22
C TYR A 540 -7.91 2.45 -37.29
N GLU A 541 -8.79 1.53 -36.93
CA GLU A 541 -9.83 0.99 -37.82
C GLU A 541 -10.82 2.07 -38.23
N GLU A 542 -11.32 2.88 -37.29
CA GLU A 542 -12.19 4.02 -37.58
C GLU A 542 -11.50 5.03 -38.52
N TYR A 543 -10.19 5.23 -38.34
CA TYR A 543 -9.42 6.22 -39.10
C TYR A 543 -8.98 5.72 -40.49
N THR A 544 -8.77 4.42 -40.67
CA THR A 544 -8.21 3.83 -41.91
C THR A 544 -9.16 2.89 -42.65
N GLY A 545 -10.25 2.48 -42.01
CA GLY A 545 -11.24 1.53 -42.50
C GLY A 545 -10.85 0.04 -42.35
N LYS A 546 -9.73 -0.29 -41.67
CA LYS A 546 -9.28 -1.68 -41.46
C LYS A 546 -8.57 -1.82 -40.10
N SER A 547 -8.75 -2.94 -39.42
CA SER A 547 -7.97 -3.27 -38.21
C SER A 547 -6.47 -3.40 -38.53
N PHE A 548 -5.64 -2.79 -37.69
CA PHE A 548 -4.18 -2.92 -37.75
C PHE A 548 -3.76 -4.32 -37.31
N LEU A 549 -4.40 -4.85 -36.26
CA LEU A 549 -4.14 -6.18 -35.74
C LEU A 549 -4.41 -7.25 -36.79
N GLU A 550 -5.57 -7.21 -37.46
CA GLU A 550 -5.91 -8.16 -38.54
C GLU A 550 -4.99 -8.00 -39.76
N LYS A 551 -4.69 -6.76 -40.16
CA LYS A 551 -3.80 -6.47 -41.29
C LYS A 551 -2.39 -7.03 -41.08
N THR A 552 -1.87 -6.96 -39.86
CA THR A 552 -0.45 -7.23 -39.57
C THR A 552 -0.20 -8.57 -38.89
N GLY A 553 -1.14 -9.06 -38.09
CA GLY A 553 -0.93 -10.19 -37.18
C GLY A 553 -0.06 -9.86 -35.95
N LEU A 554 0.27 -8.58 -35.72
CA LEU A 554 0.98 -8.16 -34.50
C LEU A 554 0.06 -8.29 -33.28
N PHE A 555 0.64 -8.55 -32.11
CA PHE A 555 -0.05 -8.76 -30.82
C PHE A 555 -1.03 -9.96 -30.77
N ILE A 556 -1.38 -10.57 -31.90
CA ILE A 556 -2.22 -11.79 -31.98
C ILE A 556 -1.35 -13.02 -31.70
N ALA A 557 -1.79 -13.87 -30.76
CA ALA A 557 -1.05 -15.06 -30.32
C ALA A 557 -0.79 -16.06 -31.48
N ASP A 558 -1.84 -16.42 -32.21
CA ASP A 558 -1.82 -17.47 -33.25
C ASP A 558 -1.67 -16.91 -34.68
N ALA A 559 -1.06 -15.73 -34.85
CA ALA A 559 -0.88 -15.16 -36.18
C ALA A 559 0.04 -16.03 -37.04
N PRO A 560 -0.31 -16.32 -38.31
CA PRO A 560 0.50 -17.18 -39.18
C PRO A 560 1.94 -16.69 -39.32
N GLU A 561 2.92 -17.58 -39.14
CA GLU A 561 4.36 -17.28 -39.38
C GLU A 561 4.68 -17.01 -40.85
N SER A 562 3.71 -17.23 -41.75
CA SER A 562 3.87 -16.98 -43.18
C SER A 562 3.89 -15.49 -43.54
N THR A 563 3.52 -14.59 -42.62
CA THR A 563 3.47 -13.13 -42.86
C THR A 563 4.85 -12.54 -43.17
N THR A 564 4.87 -11.46 -43.96
CA THR A 564 6.11 -10.75 -44.33
C THR A 564 6.84 -10.19 -43.10
N LEU A 565 6.09 -9.75 -42.09
CA LEU A 565 6.65 -9.20 -40.84
C LEU A 565 7.35 -10.25 -39.99
N ALA A 566 6.90 -11.51 -40.03
CA ALA A 566 7.56 -12.63 -39.34
C ALA A 566 8.89 -13.01 -40.00
N LYS A 567 9.00 -12.85 -41.33
CA LYS A 567 10.17 -13.28 -42.13
C LYS A 567 11.19 -12.17 -42.38
N SER A 568 10.81 -10.91 -42.23
CA SER A 568 11.66 -9.76 -42.51
C SER A 568 12.03 -9.00 -41.24
N LEU A 569 13.31 -8.63 -41.14
CA LEU A 569 13.82 -7.73 -40.09
C LEU A 569 13.70 -6.24 -40.47
N SER A 570 13.32 -5.95 -41.73
CA SER A 570 12.99 -4.61 -42.21
C SER A 570 11.48 -4.53 -42.47
N TRP A 571 10.80 -3.60 -41.80
CA TRP A 571 9.35 -3.43 -41.88
C TRP A 571 9.02 -2.11 -42.57
N PRO A 572 7.87 -2.01 -43.26
CA PRO A 572 7.44 -0.74 -43.84
C PRO A 572 7.29 0.33 -42.76
N ALA A 573 7.65 1.58 -43.09
CA ALA A 573 7.62 2.69 -42.14
C ALA A 573 6.22 2.96 -41.58
N GLU A 574 5.18 2.70 -42.37
CA GLU A 574 3.78 2.76 -41.92
C GLU A 574 3.45 1.78 -40.80
N ILE A 575 4.04 0.58 -40.82
CA ILE A 575 3.80 -0.45 -39.81
C ILE A 575 4.60 -0.14 -38.55
N ILE A 576 5.87 0.24 -38.70
CA ILE A 576 6.74 0.57 -37.56
C ILE A 576 6.14 1.68 -36.70
N SER A 577 5.64 2.74 -37.35
CA SER A 577 5.10 3.91 -36.65
C SER A 577 3.94 3.57 -35.75
N VAL A 578 3.01 2.76 -36.25
CA VAL A 578 1.82 2.35 -35.50
C VAL A 578 2.17 1.28 -34.46
N ALA A 579 3.00 0.31 -34.82
CA ALA A 579 3.38 -0.80 -33.93
C ALA A 579 4.10 -0.32 -32.66
N ILE A 580 5.02 0.64 -32.78
CA ILE A 580 5.73 1.22 -31.63
C ILE A 580 4.77 2.04 -30.76
N ALA A 581 3.96 2.92 -31.37
CA ALA A 581 3.00 3.75 -30.64
C ALA A 581 2.01 2.89 -29.86
N PHE A 582 1.46 1.84 -30.46
CA PHE A 582 0.52 0.92 -29.81
C PHE A 582 1.15 0.25 -28.59
N PHE A 583 2.35 -0.33 -28.76
CA PHE A 583 3.06 -0.98 -27.66
C PHE A 583 3.35 0.01 -26.52
N GLN A 584 3.87 1.20 -26.86
CA GLN A 584 4.29 2.19 -25.88
C GLN A 584 3.11 2.79 -25.10
N ILE A 585 1.98 3.07 -25.78
CA ILE A 585 0.74 3.52 -25.13
C ILE A 585 0.23 2.44 -24.17
N ALA A 586 0.14 1.18 -24.63
CA ALA A 586 -0.35 0.09 -23.80
C ALA A 586 0.57 -0.24 -22.62
N MET A 587 1.89 -0.14 -22.81
CA MET A 587 2.86 -0.34 -21.75
C MET A 587 2.81 0.79 -20.71
N ASN A 588 2.65 2.04 -21.15
CA ASN A 588 2.40 3.18 -20.25
C ASN A 588 1.15 2.94 -19.41
N ASP A 589 0.03 2.56 -20.03
CA ASP A 589 -1.23 2.30 -19.33
C ASP A 589 -1.09 1.15 -18.32
N LEU A 590 -0.37 0.08 -18.68
CA LEU A 590 -0.07 -1.02 -17.76
C LEU A 590 0.73 -0.53 -16.54
N LEU A 591 1.85 0.18 -16.74
CA LEU A 591 2.68 0.67 -15.63
C LEU A 591 1.90 1.62 -14.72
N VAL A 592 1.15 2.56 -15.29
CA VAL A 592 0.33 3.50 -14.52
C VAL A 592 -0.77 2.77 -13.74
N SER A 593 -1.39 1.73 -14.31
CA SER A 593 -2.39 0.92 -13.61
C SER A 593 -1.82 0.17 -12.39
N LEU A 594 -0.53 -0.20 -12.46
CA LEU A 594 0.23 -0.81 -11.38
C LEU A 594 0.72 0.22 -10.33
N GLY A 595 0.45 1.51 -10.55
CA GLY A 595 0.84 2.61 -9.65
C GLY A 595 2.25 3.16 -9.91
N ILE A 596 2.92 2.73 -10.99
CA ILE A 596 4.23 3.25 -11.38
C ILE A 596 4.00 4.52 -12.19
N LYS A 597 4.41 5.67 -11.64
CA LYS A 597 4.21 7.00 -12.24
C LYS A 597 5.55 7.69 -12.46
N PRO A 598 5.78 8.31 -13.62
CA PRO A 598 6.99 9.07 -13.88
C PRO A 598 6.96 10.45 -13.22
N ASP A 599 8.11 10.92 -12.76
CA ASP A 599 8.36 12.31 -12.38
C ASP A 599 8.60 13.20 -13.61
N ALA A 600 9.12 12.62 -14.69
CA ALA A 600 9.23 13.25 -16.00
C ALA A 600 9.18 12.23 -17.15
N ILE A 601 8.93 12.72 -18.36
CA ILE A 601 8.85 11.91 -19.58
C ILE A 601 9.80 12.46 -20.65
N VAL A 602 10.41 11.56 -21.43
CA VAL A 602 11.19 11.91 -22.63
C VAL A 602 10.94 10.88 -23.72
N GLY A 603 10.91 11.30 -24.98
CA GLY A 603 10.79 10.40 -26.13
C GLY A 603 11.92 10.60 -27.11
N HIS A 604 12.39 9.53 -27.75
CA HIS A 604 13.40 9.57 -28.81
C HIS A 604 12.72 9.46 -30.16
N SER A 605 12.81 10.51 -31.00
CA SER A 605 12.24 10.53 -32.35
C SER A 605 10.75 10.13 -32.35
N ILE A 606 10.40 8.99 -32.96
CA ILE A 606 9.06 8.45 -33.06
C ILE A 606 8.44 8.10 -31.71
N GLY A 607 9.26 7.84 -30.69
CA GLY A 607 8.80 7.64 -29.31
C GLY A 607 8.06 8.85 -28.75
N GLU A 608 8.36 10.07 -29.23
CA GLU A 608 7.59 11.26 -28.84
C GLU A 608 6.12 11.20 -29.27
N THR A 609 5.76 10.33 -30.22
CA THR A 609 4.35 10.14 -30.62
C THR A 609 3.52 9.54 -29.48
N ALA A 610 4.06 8.58 -28.73
CA ALA A 610 3.41 8.03 -27.54
C ALA A 610 3.48 9.00 -26.35
N VAL A 611 4.52 9.85 -26.28
CA VAL A 611 4.65 10.91 -25.27
C VAL A 611 3.51 11.92 -25.34
N LEU A 612 2.96 12.22 -26.53
CA LEU A 612 1.79 13.10 -26.67
C LEU A 612 0.63 12.64 -25.77
N TYR A 613 0.39 11.33 -25.72
CA TYR A 613 -0.60 10.72 -24.83
C TYR A 613 -0.11 10.57 -23.40
N ALA A 614 1.09 9.99 -23.20
CA ALA A 614 1.60 9.67 -21.87
C ALA A 614 1.82 10.91 -20.99
N SER A 615 2.14 12.05 -21.59
CA SER A 615 2.28 13.35 -20.88
C SER A 615 0.95 14.01 -20.51
N GLY A 616 -0.17 13.49 -21.00
CA GLY A 616 -1.51 14.08 -20.87
C GLY A 616 -1.78 15.26 -21.82
N ALA A 617 -0.89 15.55 -22.77
CA ALA A 617 -1.07 16.66 -23.71
C ALA A 617 -2.15 16.40 -24.76
N MET A 618 -2.37 15.14 -25.14
CA MET A 618 -3.35 14.73 -26.13
C MET A 618 -4.08 13.45 -25.71
N PRO A 619 -5.36 13.28 -26.10
CA PRO A 619 -6.06 12.01 -25.89
C PRO A 619 -5.46 10.89 -26.76
N ARG A 620 -5.68 9.63 -26.33
CA ARG A 620 -5.14 8.42 -26.98
C ARG A 620 -5.46 8.37 -28.48
N ASP A 621 -6.69 8.70 -28.81
CA ASP A 621 -7.20 8.62 -30.18
C ASP A 621 -6.46 9.58 -31.13
N MET A 622 -6.19 10.80 -30.68
CA MET A 622 -5.38 11.78 -31.42
C MET A 622 -3.94 11.27 -31.61
N ALA A 623 -3.30 10.73 -30.58
CA ALA A 623 -1.94 10.19 -30.69
C ALA A 623 -1.85 9.01 -31.67
N VAL A 624 -2.85 8.12 -31.69
CA VAL A 624 -2.95 7.01 -32.65
C VAL A 624 -3.14 7.51 -34.09
N LYS A 625 -4.01 8.52 -34.30
CA LYS A 625 -4.19 9.16 -35.62
C LYS A 625 -2.89 9.82 -36.10
N ILE A 626 -2.15 10.50 -35.22
CA ILE A 626 -0.85 11.11 -35.53
C ILE A 626 0.19 10.05 -35.90
N ALA A 627 0.29 8.95 -35.13
CA ALA A 627 1.18 7.83 -35.47
C ALA A 627 0.87 7.24 -36.85
N THR A 628 -0.41 7.12 -37.18
CA THR A 628 -0.89 6.63 -38.47
C THR A 628 -0.55 7.60 -39.61
N ALA A 629 -0.80 8.89 -39.42
CA ALA A 629 -0.47 9.94 -40.38
C ALA A 629 1.04 10.03 -40.65
N ARG A 630 1.85 9.93 -39.59
CA ARG A 630 3.33 9.88 -39.69
C ARG A 630 3.79 8.70 -40.52
N GLY A 631 3.26 7.51 -40.22
CA GLY A 631 3.58 6.29 -40.95
C GLY A 631 3.21 6.38 -42.43
N ARG A 632 1.99 6.84 -42.75
CA ARG A 632 1.52 7.02 -44.13
C ARG A 632 2.34 8.04 -44.90
N ALA A 633 2.75 9.13 -44.25
CA ALA A 633 3.61 10.12 -44.86
C ALA A 633 4.98 9.50 -45.21
N LEU A 634 5.57 8.75 -44.29
CA LEU A 634 6.85 8.07 -44.51
C LEU A 634 6.81 7.01 -45.61
N SER A 635 5.65 6.38 -45.90
CA SER A 635 5.51 5.47 -47.05
C SER A 635 5.87 6.11 -48.39
N LYS A 636 5.88 7.44 -48.51
CA LYS A 636 6.30 8.15 -49.74
C LYS A 636 7.81 8.11 -49.97
N VAL A 637 8.58 7.93 -48.91
CA VAL A 637 10.05 7.96 -48.92
C VAL A 637 10.64 6.65 -48.44
N ASP A 638 9.80 5.62 -48.35
CA ASP A 638 10.18 4.27 -47.98
C ASP A 638 10.71 3.52 -49.21
N ASN A 639 11.90 2.92 -49.09
CA ASN A 639 12.58 2.16 -50.16
C ASN A 639 12.93 2.98 -51.42
N ILE A 640 13.12 4.29 -51.30
CA ILE A 640 13.56 5.17 -52.42
C ILE A 640 15.07 5.47 -52.42
N GLY A 641 15.87 4.68 -51.69
CA GLY A 641 17.33 4.84 -51.60
C GLY A 641 17.83 5.69 -50.42
N GLY A 642 17.03 5.84 -49.36
CA GLY A 642 17.46 6.45 -48.10
C GLY A 642 17.81 5.40 -47.04
N ALA A 643 18.89 5.63 -46.28
CA ALA A 643 19.31 4.76 -45.18
C ALA A 643 19.78 5.56 -43.96
N MET A 644 20.05 4.84 -42.87
CA MET A 644 20.62 5.40 -41.64
C MET A 644 21.72 4.48 -41.09
N VAL A 645 22.68 5.07 -40.39
CA VAL A 645 23.77 4.37 -39.68
C VAL A 645 23.96 4.97 -38.30
N ALA A 646 24.13 4.12 -37.29
CA ALA A 646 24.56 4.53 -35.95
C ALA A 646 26.08 4.37 -35.85
N ILE A 647 26.77 5.42 -35.44
CA ILE A 647 28.21 5.49 -35.28
C ILE A 647 28.51 5.64 -33.79
N SER A 648 29.33 4.75 -33.25
CA SER A 648 29.68 4.68 -31.83
C SER A 648 31.19 4.75 -31.65
N GLY A 649 31.64 5.51 -30.65
CA GLY A 649 33.06 5.61 -30.27
C GLY A 649 33.74 6.94 -30.63
N CYS A 650 33.02 7.90 -31.23
CA CYS A 650 33.55 9.19 -31.64
C CYS A 650 32.52 10.31 -31.47
N ASP A 651 32.97 11.55 -31.41
CA ASP A 651 32.09 12.69 -31.22
C ASP A 651 31.48 13.20 -32.53
N ALA A 652 30.67 14.25 -32.44
CA ALA A 652 29.99 14.81 -33.60
C ALA A 652 30.93 15.49 -34.61
N ASP A 653 32.06 16.03 -34.17
CA ASP A 653 33.03 16.69 -35.04
C ASP A 653 33.79 15.62 -35.84
N ASP A 654 34.23 14.55 -35.18
CA ASP A 654 34.83 13.38 -35.85
C ASP A 654 33.91 12.78 -36.91
N VAL A 655 32.61 12.64 -36.61
CA VAL A 655 31.63 12.11 -37.60
C VAL A 655 31.49 13.03 -38.81
N ARG A 656 31.57 14.35 -38.64
CA ARG A 656 31.56 15.28 -39.78
C ARG A 656 32.81 15.09 -40.64
N ASP A 657 33.98 14.95 -40.02
CA ASP A 657 35.23 14.67 -40.73
C ASP A 657 35.14 13.33 -41.51
N TYR A 658 34.54 12.29 -40.93
CA TYR A 658 34.33 11.02 -41.64
C TYR A 658 33.34 11.13 -42.79
N ILE A 659 32.27 11.93 -42.65
CA ILE A 659 31.34 12.22 -43.75
C ILE A 659 32.07 12.92 -44.89
N GLU A 660 32.91 13.92 -44.59
CA GLU A 660 33.72 14.63 -45.59
C GLU A 660 34.72 13.69 -46.27
N ALA A 661 35.43 12.87 -45.50
CA ALA A 661 36.39 11.90 -46.02
C ALA A 661 35.73 10.83 -46.92
N ALA A 662 34.60 10.27 -46.50
CA ALA A 662 33.85 9.30 -47.30
C ALA A 662 33.29 9.93 -48.59
N SER A 663 32.90 11.21 -48.52
CA SER A 663 32.42 11.99 -49.66
C SER A 663 33.55 12.30 -50.65
N ALA A 664 34.73 12.66 -50.16
CA ALA A 664 35.92 12.91 -51.00
C ALA A 664 36.44 11.65 -51.70
N LEU A 665 36.21 10.47 -51.12
CA LEU A 665 36.53 9.18 -51.72
C LEU A 665 35.47 8.70 -52.73
N SER A 666 34.34 9.40 -52.84
CA SER A 666 33.30 9.07 -53.81
C SER A 666 33.58 9.75 -55.15
N GLU A 667 33.45 9.03 -56.27
CA GLU A 667 33.53 9.62 -57.62
C GLU A 667 32.26 10.41 -58.00
N LEU A 668 31.55 10.94 -57.01
CA LEU A 668 30.26 11.63 -57.16
C LEU A 668 30.45 13.14 -57.33
N SER A 669 29.45 13.80 -57.92
CA SER A 669 29.42 15.27 -57.96
C SER A 669 29.28 15.88 -56.55
N GLU A 670 29.68 17.15 -56.37
CA GLU A 670 29.52 17.86 -55.07
C GLU A 670 28.08 17.84 -54.55
N GLU A 671 27.09 17.89 -55.44
CA GLU A 671 25.67 17.83 -55.09
C GLU A 671 25.22 16.40 -54.67
N GLU A 672 25.85 15.38 -55.22
CA GLU A 672 25.57 13.97 -54.88
C GLU A 672 26.31 13.52 -53.62
N SER A 673 27.46 14.10 -53.32
CA SER A 673 28.26 13.79 -52.13
C SER A 673 27.72 14.49 -50.86
N ALA A 674 27.02 15.63 -51.00
CA ALA A 674 26.40 16.36 -49.88
C ALA A 674 25.02 15.81 -49.43
N LYS A 675 24.86 14.47 -49.34
CA LYS A 675 23.58 13.79 -49.03
C LYS A 675 23.60 12.94 -47.76
N LEU A 676 24.48 13.26 -46.79
CA LEU A 676 24.50 12.69 -45.44
C LEU A 676 24.26 13.77 -44.39
N TYR A 677 23.47 13.46 -43.37
CA TYR A 677 23.00 14.42 -42.38
C TYR A 677 23.04 13.80 -40.98
N MET A 678 23.45 14.61 -40.00
CA MET A 678 23.39 14.26 -38.58
C MET A 678 21.93 14.10 -38.16
N ALA A 679 21.52 12.89 -37.81
CA ALA A 679 20.13 12.51 -37.56
C ALA A 679 19.79 12.46 -36.07
N ALA A 680 20.74 12.01 -35.24
CA ALA A 680 20.53 11.88 -33.81
C ALA A 680 21.85 12.02 -33.05
N PHE A 681 21.83 12.77 -31.96
CA PHE A 681 22.92 12.85 -30.99
C PHE A 681 22.49 12.00 -29.80
N ASN A 682 22.87 10.73 -29.75
CA ASN A 682 22.39 9.79 -28.73
C ASN A 682 23.22 9.87 -27.44
N SER A 683 24.52 10.11 -27.56
CA SER A 683 25.42 10.40 -26.45
C SER A 683 26.56 11.29 -26.96
N PRO A 684 27.48 11.76 -26.10
CA PRO A 684 28.67 12.49 -26.55
C PRO A 684 29.53 11.72 -27.56
N THR A 685 29.43 10.38 -27.58
CA THR A 685 30.24 9.51 -28.46
C THR A 685 29.39 8.55 -29.30
N ASP A 686 28.09 8.80 -29.43
CA ASP A 686 27.16 7.95 -30.18
C ASP A 686 26.23 8.81 -31.04
N ILE A 687 26.43 8.77 -32.36
CA ILE A 687 25.80 9.66 -33.34
C ILE A 687 25.10 8.86 -34.43
N GLY A 688 23.85 9.21 -34.74
CA GLY A 688 23.11 8.70 -35.89
C GLY A 688 23.30 9.59 -37.10
N VAL A 689 23.55 9.00 -38.27
CA VAL A 689 23.62 9.67 -39.57
C VAL A 689 22.53 9.09 -40.47
N SER A 690 21.92 9.94 -41.28
CA SER A 690 20.87 9.58 -42.25
C SER A 690 21.14 10.22 -43.60
N GLY A 691 20.75 9.56 -44.69
CA GLY A 691 20.94 10.11 -46.02
C GLY A 691 20.87 9.09 -47.13
N SER A 692 21.61 9.33 -48.21
CA SER A 692 21.72 8.40 -49.35
C SER A 692 22.22 7.04 -48.91
N GLU A 693 21.53 5.97 -49.30
CA GLU A 693 21.95 4.60 -49.00
C GLU A 693 23.38 4.31 -49.47
N LEU A 694 23.71 4.73 -50.70
CA LEU A 694 25.05 4.59 -51.26
C LEU A 694 26.11 5.27 -50.38
N LEU A 695 25.85 6.49 -49.94
CA LEU A 695 26.80 7.23 -49.10
C LEU A 695 26.89 6.66 -47.69
N VAL A 696 25.79 6.16 -47.14
CA VAL A 696 25.79 5.46 -45.85
C VAL A 696 26.66 4.21 -45.93
N ASP A 697 26.58 3.46 -47.03
CA ASP A 697 27.41 2.27 -47.25
C ASP A 697 28.90 2.64 -47.42
N LEU A 698 29.20 3.73 -48.14
CA LEU A 698 30.56 4.26 -48.28
C LEU A 698 31.13 4.73 -46.94
N LEU A 699 30.36 5.49 -46.16
CA LEU A 699 30.76 5.96 -44.82
C LEU A 699 31.01 4.78 -43.88
N THR A 700 30.11 3.80 -43.87
CA THR A 700 30.26 2.59 -43.05
C THR A 700 31.55 1.86 -43.42
N LYS A 701 31.77 1.63 -44.71
CA LYS A 701 33.00 0.97 -45.20
C LYS A 701 34.25 1.78 -44.87
N HIS A 702 34.20 3.10 -44.99
CA HIS A 702 35.32 3.98 -44.65
C HIS A 702 35.71 3.82 -43.18
N ILE A 703 34.74 3.93 -42.28
CA ILE A 703 34.95 3.77 -40.84
C ILE A 703 35.51 2.38 -40.53
N GLU A 704 34.87 1.32 -41.04
CA GLU A 704 35.30 -0.07 -40.80
C GLU A 704 36.72 -0.36 -41.31
N THR A 705 37.17 0.33 -42.35
CA THR A 705 38.48 0.08 -42.97
C THR A 705 39.59 0.94 -42.37
N TRP A 706 39.29 2.20 -42.00
CA TRP A 706 40.32 3.22 -41.78
C TRP A 706 40.27 3.90 -40.41
N VAL A 707 39.24 3.64 -39.59
CA VAL A 707 39.06 4.33 -38.31
C VAL A 707 39.09 3.33 -37.15
N ASP A 708 40.17 3.37 -36.38
CA ASP A 708 40.32 2.52 -35.20
C ASP A 708 39.43 2.99 -34.05
N GLY A 709 38.77 2.05 -33.35
CA GLY A 709 37.98 2.31 -32.15
C GLY A 709 36.56 2.84 -32.38
N VAL A 710 36.15 3.02 -33.65
CA VAL A 710 34.80 3.48 -34.03
C VAL A 710 34.03 2.35 -34.70
N VAL A 711 32.75 2.21 -34.35
CA VAL A 711 31.85 1.20 -34.92
C VAL A 711 30.70 1.88 -35.66
N ALA A 712 30.55 1.57 -36.95
CA ALA A 712 29.42 2.00 -37.76
C ALA A 712 28.44 0.82 -37.97
N ARG A 713 27.17 0.99 -37.59
CA ARG A 713 26.13 -0.02 -37.72
C ARG A 713 24.94 0.51 -38.50
N LYS A 714 24.79 0.06 -39.75
CA LYS A 714 23.63 0.39 -40.59
C LYS A 714 22.34 -0.07 -39.89
N LEU A 715 21.36 0.83 -39.82
CA LEU A 715 20.06 0.57 -39.21
C LEU A 715 19.15 -0.17 -40.19
N ARG A 716 18.29 -1.04 -39.69
CA ARG A 716 17.34 -1.83 -40.49
C ARG A 716 16.11 -1.03 -40.84
N VAL A 717 16.34 0.06 -41.57
CA VAL A 717 15.34 1.04 -41.96
C VAL A 717 15.59 1.43 -43.41
N SER A 718 14.51 1.62 -44.17
CA SER A 718 14.51 2.00 -45.59
C SER A 718 14.14 3.46 -45.81
N THR A 719 14.17 4.25 -44.72
CA THR A 719 13.88 5.69 -44.69
C THR A 719 15.03 6.44 -44.02
N ALA A 720 15.44 7.57 -44.58
CA ALA A 720 16.42 8.49 -43.99
C ALA A 720 15.72 9.62 -43.20
N VAL A 721 15.12 9.28 -42.06
CA VAL A 721 14.43 10.27 -41.20
C VAL A 721 15.42 11.22 -40.51
N HIS A 722 14.93 12.39 -40.07
CA HIS A 722 15.75 13.49 -39.53
C HIS A 722 16.70 14.13 -40.56
N SER A 723 16.29 14.15 -41.83
CA SER A 723 17.05 14.75 -42.94
C SER A 723 16.13 15.29 -44.04
N PRO A 724 16.64 16.04 -45.04
CA PRO A 724 15.87 16.46 -46.21
C PRO A 724 15.17 15.33 -46.97
N TYR A 725 15.58 14.07 -46.79
CA TYR A 725 14.90 12.93 -47.42
C TYR A 725 13.43 12.79 -47.03
N VAL A 726 12.98 13.37 -45.92
CA VAL A 726 11.56 13.37 -45.55
C VAL A 726 10.79 14.58 -46.10
N ASP A 727 11.41 15.57 -46.73
CA ASP A 727 10.74 16.76 -47.28
C ASP A 727 9.56 16.44 -48.22
N PRO A 728 9.61 15.38 -49.07
CA PRO A 728 8.44 14.97 -49.87
C PRO A 728 7.19 14.59 -49.04
N CYS A 729 7.37 14.32 -47.75
CA CYS A 729 6.29 13.98 -46.83
C CYS A 729 5.57 15.22 -46.28
N GLU A 730 6.21 16.40 -46.26
CA GLU A 730 5.79 17.57 -45.48
C GLU A 730 4.34 17.98 -45.79
N ALA A 731 4.05 18.27 -47.07
CA ALA A 731 2.75 18.79 -47.48
C ALA A 731 1.60 17.85 -47.11
N SER A 732 1.76 16.54 -47.35
CA SER A 732 0.74 15.55 -46.99
C SER A 732 0.61 15.36 -45.49
N TYR A 733 1.74 15.32 -44.77
CA TYR A 733 1.70 15.08 -43.33
C TYR A 733 1.06 16.26 -42.62
N ARG A 734 1.42 17.49 -42.97
CA ARG A 734 0.82 18.70 -42.42
C ARG A 734 -0.67 18.81 -42.73
N ALA A 735 -1.09 18.49 -43.96
CA ALA A 735 -2.51 18.50 -44.31
C ALA A 735 -3.32 17.47 -43.49
N GLU A 736 -2.78 16.27 -43.33
CA GLU A 736 -3.41 15.23 -42.51
C GLU A 736 -3.43 15.60 -41.02
N LEU A 737 -2.33 16.15 -40.48
CA LEU A 737 -2.27 16.68 -39.12
C LEU A 737 -3.28 17.82 -38.92
N ALA A 738 -3.44 18.74 -39.88
CA ALA A 738 -4.44 19.81 -39.77
C ALA A 738 -5.87 19.26 -39.68
N ALA A 739 -6.18 18.21 -40.44
CA ALA A 739 -7.47 17.53 -40.37
C ALA A 739 -7.67 16.76 -39.05
N ILE A 740 -6.59 16.26 -38.44
CA ILE A 740 -6.65 15.65 -37.09
C ILE A 740 -6.85 16.74 -36.04
N PHE A 741 -6.01 17.77 -36.01
CA PHE A 741 -6.05 18.85 -35.02
C PHE A 741 -7.41 19.57 -34.99
N SER A 742 -8.09 19.72 -36.12
CA SER A 742 -9.42 20.34 -36.17
C SER A 742 -10.54 19.53 -35.50
N GLN A 743 -10.29 18.25 -35.17
CA GLN A 743 -11.24 17.38 -34.47
C GLN A 743 -11.14 17.46 -32.95
N TYR A 744 -10.14 18.18 -32.42
CA TYR A 744 -9.84 18.21 -30.98
C TYR A 744 -9.71 19.65 -30.48
N GLU A 745 -10.15 19.88 -29.24
CA GLU A 745 -9.99 21.16 -28.55
C GLU A 745 -8.69 21.15 -27.74
N GLY A 746 -7.86 22.17 -27.95
CA GLY A 746 -6.65 22.43 -27.16
C GLY A 746 -6.94 23.15 -25.82
N PRO A 747 -5.90 23.53 -25.06
CA PRO A 747 -4.49 23.54 -25.46
C PRO A 747 -3.80 22.17 -25.28
N PHE A 748 -3.00 21.75 -26.26
CA PHE A 748 -2.23 20.49 -26.22
C PHE A 748 -0.90 20.63 -25.46
N ILE A 749 -0.97 20.86 -24.14
CA ILE A 749 0.17 21.11 -23.26
C ILE A 749 0.38 19.90 -22.33
N PRO A 750 1.62 19.41 -22.13
CA PRO A 750 1.93 18.38 -21.14
C PRO A 750 1.42 18.71 -19.74
N THR A 751 0.80 17.74 -19.07
CA THR A 751 0.44 17.82 -17.65
C THR A 751 1.52 17.22 -16.73
N ILE A 752 2.38 16.37 -17.30
CA ILE A 752 3.57 15.81 -16.65
C ILE A 752 4.81 16.51 -17.23
N PRO A 753 5.82 16.86 -16.41
CA PRO A 753 7.09 17.42 -16.90
C PRO A 753 7.65 16.57 -18.06
N THR A 754 7.84 17.19 -19.22
CA THR A 754 8.19 16.47 -20.46
C THR A 754 9.36 17.13 -21.14
N MET A 755 10.43 16.39 -21.41
CA MET A 755 11.61 16.85 -22.13
C MET A 755 11.45 16.61 -23.64
N SER A 756 11.55 17.67 -24.43
CA SER A 756 11.56 17.58 -25.89
C SER A 756 12.97 17.27 -26.39
N THR A 757 13.11 16.25 -27.22
CA THR A 757 14.37 15.94 -27.93
C THR A 757 14.51 16.72 -29.23
N VAL A 758 13.49 17.46 -29.65
CA VAL A 758 13.60 18.40 -30.78
C VAL A 758 14.34 19.67 -30.38
N THR A 759 14.17 20.09 -29.13
CA THR A 759 14.74 21.35 -28.60
C THR A 759 15.74 21.13 -27.48
N ALA A 760 15.81 19.93 -26.89
CA ALA A 760 16.53 19.63 -25.66
C ALA A 760 16.12 20.56 -24.49
N GLU A 761 14.84 20.93 -24.42
CA GLU A 761 14.28 21.76 -23.35
C GLU A 761 12.98 21.14 -22.83
N MET A 762 12.61 21.48 -21.59
CA MET A 762 11.32 21.11 -21.03
C MET A 762 10.19 21.77 -21.83
N LYS A 763 9.23 20.95 -22.25
CA LYS A 763 8.07 21.36 -23.04
C LYS A 763 7.02 21.99 -22.13
N ALA A 764 6.91 23.31 -22.19
CA ALA A 764 5.93 24.10 -21.43
C ALA A 764 4.84 24.73 -22.31
N ASP A 765 5.09 24.81 -23.62
CA ASP A 765 4.17 25.34 -24.64
C ASP A 765 3.35 24.22 -25.31
N GLU A 766 2.41 24.60 -26.16
CA GLU A 766 1.53 23.65 -26.87
C GLU A 766 2.28 22.85 -27.95
N TYR A 767 1.92 21.59 -28.15
CA TYR A 767 2.36 20.82 -29.32
C TYR A 767 1.63 21.30 -30.57
N THR A 768 2.40 21.75 -31.56
CA THR A 768 1.86 22.24 -32.84
C THR A 768 2.16 21.29 -33.99
N ILE A 769 1.44 21.46 -35.10
CA ILE A 769 1.75 20.78 -36.37
C ILE A 769 3.21 21.02 -36.78
N ASP A 770 3.71 22.25 -36.59
CA ASP A 770 5.12 22.59 -36.85
C ASP A 770 6.08 21.84 -35.96
N TYR A 771 5.74 21.62 -34.69
CA TYR A 771 6.53 20.78 -33.80
C TYR A 771 6.60 19.34 -34.32
N LEU A 772 5.46 18.75 -34.70
CA LEU A 772 5.40 17.36 -35.18
C LEU A 772 6.16 17.17 -36.50
N TRP A 773 6.13 18.16 -37.38
CA TRP A 773 6.99 18.17 -38.57
C TRP A 773 8.48 18.27 -38.21
N ARG A 774 8.84 19.21 -37.33
CA ARG A 774 10.23 19.34 -36.86
C ARG A 774 10.73 18.07 -36.18
N ASN A 775 9.92 17.38 -35.40
CA ASN A 775 10.28 16.09 -34.80
C ASN A 775 10.67 15.05 -35.86
N LEU A 776 9.96 15.00 -37.00
CA LEU A 776 10.27 14.08 -38.10
C LEU A 776 11.51 14.50 -38.90
N ARG A 777 11.73 15.82 -39.03
CA ARG A 777 12.67 16.43 -39.98
C ARG A 777 14.01 16.83 -39.38
N GLN A 778 14.04 17.25 -38.12
CA GLN A 778 15.22 17.80 -37.44
C GLN A 778 15.95 16.73 -36.64
N PRO A 779 17.25 16.94 -36.31
CA PRO A 779 18.02 15.99 -35.53
C PRO A 779 17.46 15.77 -34.12
N VAL A 780 17.61 14.56 -33.59
CA VAL A 780 17.24 14.22 -32.21
C VAL A 780 18.35 14.64 -31.25
N LEU A 781 18.09 15.60 -30.36
CA LEU A 781 19.05 16.16 -29.40
C LEU A 781 19.08 15.41 -28.06
N PHE A 782 19.13 14.06 -28.10
CA PHE A 782 19.02 13.21 -26.91
C PHE A 782 20.20 13.40 -25.92
N SER A 783 21.42 13.57 -26.46
CA SER A 783 22.66 13.81 -25.71
C SER A 783 22.63 15.12 -24.90
N ALA A 784 21.88 16.12 -25.36
CA ALA A 784 21.67 17.36 -24.63
C ALA A 784 20.50 17.26 -23.62
N ALA A 785 19.49 16.46 -23.94
CA ALA A 785 18.27 16.31 -23.14
C ALA A 785 18.50 15.51 -21.83
N ILE A 786 19.15 14.35 -21.91
CA ILE A 786 19.28 13.45 -20.75
C ILE A 786 20.07 14.07 -19.58
N PRO A 787 21.24 14.72 -19.80
CA PRO A 787 21.96 15.36 -18.71
C PRO A 787 21.15 16.47 -18.02
N LYS A 788 20.26 17.17 -18.73
CA LYS A 788 19.38 18.18 -18.10
C LYS A 788 18.38 17.55 -17.15
N ILE A 789 17.77 16.42 -17.53
CA ILE A 789 16.90 15.65 -16.63
C ILE A 789 17.69 15.17 -15.41
N VAL A 790 18.88 14.58 -15.61
CA VAL A 790 19.72 14.11 -14.49
C VAL A 790 20.15 15.26 -13.58
N ASN A 791 20.43 16.45 -14.12
CA ASN A 791 20.76 17.63 -13.33
C ASN A 791 19.56 18.15 -12.52
N GLU A 792 18.34 18.06 -13.06
CA GLU A 792 17.11 18.50 -12.39
C GLU A 792 16.68 17.54 -11.27
N TYR A 793 16.75 16.23 -11.51
CA TYR A 793 16.26 15.20 -10.58
C TYR A 793 17.36 14.54 -9.74
N GLY A 794 18.63 14.74 -10.10
CA GLY A 794 19.81 14.23 -9.39
C GLY A 794 20.34 12.89 -9.92
N THR A 795 21.51 12.48 -9.42
CA THR A 795 22.24 11.28 -9.91
C THR A 795 21.57 9.95 -9.56
N ASN A 796 20.57 9.94 -8.67
CA ASN A 796 19.79 8.75 -8.33
C ASN A 796 18.62 8.50 -9.28
N THR A 797 18.50 9.27 -10.35
CA THR A 797 17.43 9.15 -11.35
C THR A 797 17.50 7.81 -12.08
N THR A 798 16.38 7.08 -12.08
CA THR A 798 16.21 5.82 -12.81
C THR A 798 15.30 6.04 -14.01
N PHE A 799 15.73 5.57 -15.17
CA PHE A 799 14.90 5.58 -16.37
C PHE A 799 14.19 4.23 -16.54
N VAL A 800 12.96 4.26 -17.05
CA VAL A 800 12.24 3.08 -17.53
C VAL A 800 12.06 3.25 -19.03
N GLU A 801 12.73 2.40 -19.80
CA GLU A 801 12.70 2.41 -21.25
C GLU A 801 11.43 1.71 -21.76
N ILE A 802 10.41 2.49 -22.11
CA ILE A 802 9.13 2.06 -22.64
C ILE A 802 9.33 1.63 -24.10
N SER A 803 9.57 0.34 -24.29
CA SER A 803 9.98 -0.24 -25.57
C SER A 803 9.78 -1.75 -25.60
N PRO A 804 9.50 -2.36 -26.78
CA PRO A 804 9.53 -3.81 -26.93
C PRO A 804 10.95 -4.39 -26.80
N HIS A 805 12.00 -3.57 -26.90
CA HIS A 805 13.40 -3.97 -26.68
C HIS A 805 14.28 -2.76 -26.31
N PRO A 806 15.19 -2.86 -25.31
CA PRO A 806 16.07 -1.75 -24.97
C PRO A 806 17.07 -1.43 -26.09
N VAL A 807 17.15 -0.15 -26.42
CA VAL A 807 18.14 0.41 -27.35
C VAL A 807 18.77 1.69 -26.82
N LEU A 808 18.20 2.32 -25.78
CA LEU A 808 18.68 3.60 -25.23
C LEU A 808 19.42 3.45 -23.89
N GLY A 809 19.22 2.34 -23.17
CA GLY A 809 19.73 2.18 -21.80
C GLY A 809 21.24 2.40 -21.64
N GLN A 810 22.06 1.98 -22.61
CA GLN A 810 23.51 2.22 -22.55
C GLN A 810 23.86 3.71 -22.64
N TYR A 811 23.19 4.46 -23.53
CA TYR A 811 23.40 5.89 -23.69
C TYR A 811 22.96 6.65 -22.44
N ILE A 812 21.80 6.31 -21.89
CA ILE A 812 21.25 6.94 -20.68
C ILE A 812 22.22 6.78 -19.50
N LYS A 813 22.77 5.58 -19.27
CA LYS A 813 23.75 5.34 -18.20
C LYS A 813 25.05 6.12 -18.40
N LYS A 814 25.57 6.18 -19.64
CA LYS A 814 26.76 6.99 -19.96
C LYS A 814 26.55 8.48 -19.66
N MET A 815 25.31 8.96 -19.68
CA MET A 815 24.93 10.36 -19.44
C MET A 815 24.56 10.68 -17.99
N GLY A 816 24.91 9.80 -17.03
CA GLY A 816 24.86 10.10 -15.60
C GLY A 816 23.63 9.61 -14.84
N ALA A 817 22.71 8.89 -15.50
CA ALA A 817 21.61 8.22 -14.81
C ALA A 817 22.10 7.04 -13.95
N LEU A 818 21.43 6.77 -12.82
CA LEU A 818 21.73 5.62 -11.95
C LEU A 818 21.51 4.30 -12.69
N ASP A 819 20.35 4.18 -13.35
CA ASP A 819 19.97 2.98 -14.08
C ASP A 819 18.99 3.28 -15.22
N SER A 820 18.84 2.33 -16.15
CA SER A 820 17.82 2.34 -17.19
C SER A 820 17.27 0.92 -17.36
N LEU A 821 16.00 0.73 -17.00
CA LEU A 821 15.32 -0.55 -16.93
C LEU A 821 14.43 -0.77 -18.17
N PRO A 822 14.56 -1.89 -18.90
CA PRO A 822 13.72 -2.18 -20.05
C PRO A 822 12.32 -2.67 -19.68
N THR A 823 11.30 -2.32 -20.48
CA THR A 823 9.95 -2.92 -20.37
C THR A 823 9.74 -4.15 -21.24
N GLY A 824 10.62 -4.42 -22.20
CA GLY A 824 10.49 -5.53 -23.14
C GLY A 824 11.85 -6.02 -23.60
N MET A 825 11.92 -7.27 -24.02
CA MET A 825 13.14 -7.89 -24.56
C MET A 825 12.75 -8.72 -25.78
N ARG A 826 13.62 -8.72 -26.79
CA ARG A 826 13.52 -9.69 -27.87
C ARG A 826 13.74 -11.09 -27.31
N PRO A 827 12.98 -12.09 -27.79
CA PRO A 827 13.18 -13.49 -27.42
C PRO A 827 14.53 -14.02 -27.88
#